data_AF-A0ABD4RHC4-F1
#
_entry.id   AF-A0ABD4RHC4-F1
#
_cell.length_a   1.000
_cell.length_b   1.000
_cell.length_c   1.000
_cell.angle_alpha   90.00
_cell.angle_beta   90.00
_cell.angle_gamma   90.00
#
_symmetry.space_group_name_H-M   'P 1'
#
loop_
_entity.id
_entity.type
_entity.pdbx_description
1 polymer ?
#
loop_
_entity_poly.entity_id
_entity_poly.type
_entity_poly.pdbx_seq_one_letter_code
_entity_poly.pdbx_strand_id
1 'polypeptide(L)'
;MKFENELRLLRSNIKELMKDYNIEFVKNYIKNECREEYSKKLIGANLLLNNSFIFDETWDMEQCRIPYVNNPINWSFTPNGDEEWIFMLNRHEYLNKLILAYYIENKDIYIEKWKHLVLNWIDNNEIKLEGGKTIRTIDTGIRCQSWINSLMHIINEDKINDEELLKIILSIKEQLLYLNKAYIDKYILSNWGVLQTTAIMNCYLLFKDFIQNEELFNWALEETYKQMDIQVFDDGSHWEQSVMYHVEVLNCSMKVISMCEKFNFNLNNDYKEKVHSMARYLMYCGGPKSTQEAQCDSDRTDIRDVLVKAAILFKDEELKGMSFNKIDLSSIYMFGKNGYDKFEAIKGKIPKERNKSFIDSGNIYLRSDFKEDASFTYIQNGTLGSGHGHTDLGHFSIYYKGEPFLIDSGRYTYVEDDIMREFLKSAKAHNVSVIDDEPFGIPNKSWGYNKYGDVLKNYFINKENINYAEIAYLGELKDKTQYTVIRKILFIEPKIWVIVNEIRCTGEHNCKNYYVLDNNVKIEKRDDYLVAVNNSRKIKLYNYNIDKLNIKNTYISKNYNEIQNSKRIETNTKFNGKLINYDIIIGDEGFEDIIIKDGVLKQYNSKEQVSLERAMVKNIIVSDEEEYVVVIFNEETYKGGKVYFYDKTPIYGKVVVIHKNKGMSKVIRLKG
;
A
#
# COMPACT_ATOMS: atom_id res chain seq x y z
N MET A 1 24.41 -24.51 -36.50
CA MET A 1 23.83 -23.16 -36.31
C MET A 1 24.68 -22.37 -35.31
N LYS A 2 24.79 -21.04 -35.40
CA LYS A 2 25.44 -20.24 -34.33
C LYS A 2 24.64 -20.46 -33.04
N PHE A 3 25.28 -20.82 -31.92
CA PHE A 3 24.66 -21.18 -30.63
C PHE A 3 24.02 -22.59 -30.50
N GLU A 4 24.29 -23.54 -31.39
CA GLU A 4 23.67 -24.87 -31.32
C GLU A 4 24.00 -25.65 -30.04
N ASN A 5 25.25 -25.58 -29.57
CA ASN A 5 25.67 -26.23 -28.33
C ASN A 5 25.06 -25.55 -27.10
N GLU A 6 25.01 -24.22 -27.11
CA GLU A 6 24.46 -23.37 -26.06
C GLU A 6 22.95 -23.59 -25.91
N LEU A 7 22.21 -23.73 -27.02
CA LEU A 7 20.78 -24.05 -27.00
C LEU A 7 20.53 -25.46 -26.43
N ARG A 8 21.35 -26.45 -26.81
CA ARG A 8 21.26 -27.80 -26.24
C ARG A 8 21.52 -27.78 -24.73
N LEU A 9 22.53 -27.03 -24.28
CA LEU A 9 22.86 -26.89 -22.86
C LEU A 9 21.74 -26.17 -22.08
N LEU A 10 21.21 -25.07 -22.63
CA LEU A 10 20.09 -24.33 -22.05
C LEU A 10 18.87 -25.23 -21.83
N ARG A 11 18.47 -26.01 -22.85
CA ARG A 11 17.36 -26.97 -22.74
C ARG A 11 17.61 -28.00 -21.65
N SER A 12 18.83 -28.54 -21.58
CA SER A 12 19.21 -29.51 -20.54
C SER A 12 19.13 -28.90 -19.14
N ASN A 13 19.65 -27.68 -18.96
CA ASN A 13 19.63 -26.99 -17.67
C ASN A 13 18.20 -26.66 -17.23
N ILE A 14 17.35 -26.19 -18.15
CA ILE A 14 15.94 -25.92 -17.84
C ILE A 14 15.21 -27.20 -17.48
N LYS A 15 15.42 -28.31 -18.20
CA LYS A 15 14.82 -29.60 -17.85
C LYS A 15 15.24 -30.06 -16.46
N GLU A 16 16.48 -29.82 -16.05
CA GLU A 16 16.94 -30.13 -14.68
C GLU A 16 16.23 -29.25 -13.64
N LEU A 17 16.20 -27.93 -13.83
CA LEU A 17 15.50 -26.99 -12.95
C LEU A 17 14.00 -27.34 -12.81
N MET A 18 13.37 -27.79 -13.89
CA MET A 18 11.94 -28.11 -13.91
C MET A 18 11.60 -29.45 -13.28
N LYS A 19 12.58 -30.33 -12.99
CA LYS A 19 12.34 -31.53 -12.16
C LYS A 19 11.95 -31.15 -10.74
N ASP A 20 12.67 -30.22 -10.13
CA ASP A 20 12.38 -29.73 -8.76
C ASP A 20 11.10 -28.90 -8.71
N TYR A 21 10.80 -28.18 -9.80
CA TYR A 21 9.53 -27.48 -9.96
C TYR A 21 8.33 -28.46 -9.99
N ASN A 22 8.51 -29.63 -10.62
CA ASN A 22 7.52 -30.69 -10.77
C ASN A 22 6.17 -30.21 -11.34
N ILE A 23 6.13 -30.07 -12.66
CA ILE A 23 4.95 -29.58 -13.40
C ILE A 23 3.70 -30.41 -13.14
N GLU A 24 3.84 -31.73 -13.03
CA GLU A 24 2.67 -32.61 -12.83
C GLU A 24 2.03 -32.36 -11.46
N PHE A 25 2.83 -32.16 -10.42
CA PHE A 25 2.33 -31.71 -9.12
C PHE A 25 1.60 -30.37 -9.24
N VAL A 26 2.21 -29.38 -9.90
CA VAL A 26 1.63 -28.04 -10.07
C VAL A 26 0.30 -28.09 -10.84
N LYS A 27 0.22 -28.85 -11.94
CA LYS A 27 -1.02 -29.05 -12.72
C LYS A 27 -2.14 -29.61 -11.84
N ASN A 28 -1.83 -30.63 -11.04
CA ASN A 28 -2.80 -31.25 -10.14
C ASN A 28 -3.20 -30.31 -9.00
N TYR A 29 -2.26 -29.57 -8.43
CA TYR A 29 -2.54 -28.58 -7.40
C TYR A 29 -3.48 -27.49 -7.92
N ILE A 30 -3.21 -26.93 -9.10
CA ILE A 30 -4.04 -25.88 -9.70
C ILE A 30 -5.49 -26.36 -9.92
N LYS A 31 -5.67 -27.60 -10.43
CA LYS A 31 -7.00 -28.18 -10.66
C LYS A 31 -7.80 -28.37 -9.37
N ASN A 32 -7.13 -28.71 -8.28
CA ASN A 32 -7.77 -29.09 -7.02
C ASN A 32 -7.93 -27.92 -6.04
N GLU A 33 -6.95 -27.03 -5.97
CA GLU A 33 -6.81 -26.02 -4.91
C GLU A 33 -6.93 -24.57 -5.43
N CYS A 34 -6.59 -24.31 -6.69
CA CYS A 34 -6.61 -22.94 -7.28
C CYS A 34 -7.65 -22.78 -8.40
N ARG A 35 -8.72 -23.60 -8.39
CA ARG A 35 -9.68 -23.68 -9.51
C ARG A 35 -10.35 -22.34 -9.84
N GLU A 36 -10.72 -21.56 -8.83
CA GLU A 36 -11.39 -20.26 -9.04
C GLU A 36 -10.45 -19.22 -9.64
N GLU A 37 -9.24 -19.10 -9.10
CA GLU A 37 -8.19 -18.23 -9.65
C GLU A 37 -7.84 -18.62 -11.09
N TYR A 38 -7.68 -19.93 -11.35
CA TYR A 38 -7.39 -20.45 -12.68
C TYR A 38 -8.53 -20.17 -13.67
N SER A 39 -9.79 -20.30 -13.25
CA SER A 39 -10.93 -20.02 -14.13
C SER A 39 -10.92 -18.58 -14.65
N LYS A 40 -10.50 -17.61 -13.82
CA LYS A 40 -10.29 -16.22 -14.26
C LYS A 40 -9.14 -16.11 -15.28
N LYS A 41 -8.01 -16.79 -15.04
CA LYS A 41 -6.88 -16.83 -15.99
C LYS A 41 -7.29 -17.42 -17.34
N LEU A 42 -8.11 -18.48 -17.33
CA LEU A 42 -8.58 -19.14 -18.54
C LEU A 42 -9.47 -18.22 -19.39
N ILE A 43 -10.33 -17.39 -18.77
CA ILE A 43 -11.10 -16.36 -19.50
C ILE A 43 -10.15 -15.42 -20.22
N GLY A 44 -9.16 -14.87 -19.52
CA GLY A 44 -8.14 -14.00 -20.10
C GLY A 44 -7.35 -14.68 -21.22
N ALA A 45 -6.97 -15.95 -21.06
CA ALA A 45 -6.27 -16.73 -22.08
C ALA A 45 -7.11 -16.91 -23.35
N ASN A 46 -8.42 -17.18 -23.21
CA ASN A 46 -9.33 -17.33 -24.34
C ASN A 46 -9.60 -16.00 -25.06
N LEU A 47 -9.62 -14.88 -24.34
CA LEU A 47 -9.67 -13.54 -24.93
C LEU A 47 -8.42 -13.27 -25.78
N LEU A 48 -7.23 -13.61 -25.26
CA LEU A 48 -5.97 -13.42 -25.98
C LEU A 48 -5.94 -14.17 -27.31
N LEU A 49 -6.55 -15.36 -27.42
CA LEU A 49 -6.64 -16.09 -28.70
C LEU A 49 -7.17 -15.20 -29.84
N ASN A 50 -8.11 -14.29 -29.53
CA ASN A 50 -8.73 -13.37 -30.48
C ASN A 50 -8.13 -11.95 -30.47
N ASN A 51 -6.91 -11.77 -29.95
CA ASN A 51 -6.29 -10.46 -29.73
C ASN A 51 -7.14 -9.53 -28.86
N SER A 52 -7.88 -10.09 -27.91
CA SER A 52 -8.60 -9.32 -26.90
C SER A 52 -7.81 -9.31 -25.59
N PHE A 53 -7.47 -8.12 -25.11
CA PHE A 53 -6.57 -7.92 -23.97
C PHE A 53 -7.34 -7.42 -22.75
N ILE A 54 -7.01 -7.94 -21.58
CA ILE A 54 -7.55 -7.54 -20.27
C ILE A 54 -6.41 -7.53 -19.25
N PHE A 55 -6.35 -6.48 -18.42
CA PHE A 55 -5.34 -6.29 -17.37
C PHE A 55 -6.05 -6.25 -16.02
N ASP A 56 -6.32 -7.44 -15.49
CA ASP A 56 -7.13 -7.70 -14.30
C ASP A 56 -6.35 -8.47 -13.22
N GLU A 57 -5.02 -8.48 -13.29
CA GLU A 57 -4.20 -9.07 -12.24
C GLU A 57 -4.23 -8.21 -10.98
N THR A 58 -4.15 -8.86 -9.82
CA THR A 58 -4.20 -8.22 -8.50
C THR A 58 -3.24 -7.03 -8.38
N TRP A 59 -2.06 -7.15 -8.97
CA TRP A 59 -0.96 -6.17 -8.91
C TRP A 59 -0.70 -5.45 -10.24
N ASP A 60 -1.60 -5.57 -11.23
CA ASP A 60 -1.51 -4.71 -12.41
C ASP A 60 -1.57 -3.24 -11.94
N MET A 61 -0.49 -2.47 -12.13
CA MET A 61 -0.42 -1.08 -11.64
C MET A 61 -1.50 -0.20 -12.27
N GLU A 62 -1.96 -0.50 -13.48
CA GLU A 62 -3.02 0.24 -14.17
C GLU A 62 -4.10 -0.73 -14.65
N GLN A 63 -4.87 -1.28 -13.70
CA GLN A 63 -5.93 -2.25 -13.99
C GLN A 63 -6.95 -1.73 -15.01
N CYS A 64 -7.38 -2.63 -15.89
CA CYS A 64 -8.56 -2.49 -16.72
C CYS A 64 -9.29 -3.82 -16.82
N ARG A 65 -10.48 -3.84 -16.21
CA ARG A 65 -11.36 -5.01 -16.17
C ARG A 65 -12.25 -5.13 -17.40
N ILE A 66 -12.09 -4.22 -18.37
CA ILE A 66 -12.80 -4.23 -19.64
C ILE A 66 -11.87 -4.79 -20.71
N PRO A 67 -12.25 -5.88 -21.42
CA PRO A 67 -11.44 -6.43 -22.49
C PRO A 67 -11.56 -5.58 -23.76
N TYR A 68 -10.43 -5.33 -24.44
CA TYR A 68 -10.39 -4.61 -25.70
C TYR A 68 -9.73 -5.44 -26.82
N VAL A 69 -10.36 -5.43 -27.99
CA VAL A 69 -9.85 -6.09 -29.19
C VAL A 69 -8.82 -5.20 -29.89
N ASN A 70 -7.63 -5.75 -30.16
CA ASN A 70 -6.54 -5.12 -30.90
C ASN A 70 -6.21 -5.97 -32.13
N ASN A 71 -7.01 -5.83 -33.19
CA ASN A 71 -6.90 -6.63 -34.41
C ASN A 71 -7.05 -5.77 -35.69
N PRO A 72 -6.05 -5.70 -36.60
CA PRO A 72 -4.71 -6.31 -36.47
C PRO A 72 -3.94 -5.75 -35.27
N ILE A 73 -2.92 -6.47 -34.79
CA ILE A 73 -2.16 -6.07 -33.60
C ILE A 73 -1.43 -4.76 -33.88
N ASN A 74 -1.73 -3.74 -33.08
CA ASN A 74 -0.98 -2.50 -32.97
C ASN A 74 -0.43 -2.36 -31.55
N TRP A 75 0.89 -2.38 -31.39
CA TRP A 75 1.54 -2.30 -30.08
C TRP A 75 1.49 -0.91 -29.43
N SER A 76 1.08 0.12 -30.17
CA SER A 76 0.81 1.47 -29.66
C SER A 76 -0.69 1.76 -29.51
N PHE A 77 -1.53 0.72 -29.46
CA PHE A 77 -2.97 0.84 -29.33
C PHE A 77 -3.39 1.34 -27.94
N THR A 78 -4.29 2.33 -27.90
CA THR A 78 -5.04 2.73 -26.70
C THR A 78 -6.53 2.83 -27.04
N PRO A 79 -7.43 2.14 -26.31
CA PRO A 79 -8.87 2.15 -26.57
C PRO A 79 -9.56 3.41 -26.04
N ASN A 80 -8.96 4.07 -25.05
CA ASN A 80 -9.57 5.15 -24.27
C ASN A 80 -8.73 6.45 -24.26
N GLY A 81 -7.59 6.47 -24.98
CA GLY A 81 -6.68 7.62 -25.00
C GLY A 81 -5.72 7.67 -23.80
N ASP A 82 -5.86 6.75 -22.84
CA ASP A 82 -4.92 6.58 -21.73
C ASP A 82 -3.67 5.86 -22.23
N GLU A 83 -2.51 6.48 -22.07
CA GLU A 83 -1.23 5.90 -22.47
C GLU A 83 -0.82 4.74 -21.59
N GLU A 84 -1.31 4.66 -20.34
CA GLU A 84 -1.03 3.54 -19.45
C GLU A 84 -1.54 2.21 -20.02
N TRP A 85 -2.56 2.25 -20.89
CA TRP A 85 -2.97 1.07 -21.64
C TRP A 85 -1.89 0.55 -22.58
N ILE A 86 -1.18 1.45 -23.27
CA ILE A 86 -0.08 1.08 -24.17
C ILE A 86 1.05 0.45 -23.36
N PHE A 87 1.35 1.03 -22.19
CA PHE A 87 2.41 0.53 -21.32
C PHE A 87 2.08 -0.87 -20.79
N MET A 88 0.87 -1.07 -20.25
CA MET A 88 0.39 -2.39 -19.83
C MET A 88 0.38 -3.42 -20.97
N LEU A 89 -0.04 -3.02 -22.18
CA LEU A 89 0.03 -3.87 -23.37
C LEU A 89 1.45 -4.34 -23.65
N ASN A 90 2.46 -3.49 -23.44
CA ASN A 90 3.86 -3.81 -23.71
C ASN A 90 4.63 -4.45 -22.54
N ARG A 91 4.00 -4.59 -21.36
CA ARG A 91 4.55 -5.33 -20.20
C ARG A 91 4.45 -6.84 -20.35
N HIS A 92 3.51 -7.32 -21.17
CA HIS A 92 3.32 -8.73 -21.51
C HIS A 92 3.09 -9.68 -20.31
N GLU A 93 2.73 -9.20 -19.13
CA GLU A 93 2.49 -10.07 -17.95
C GLU A 93 1.27 -10.99 -18.13
N TYR A 94 0.30 -10.55 -18.94
CA TYR A 94 -0.86 -11.34 -19.35
C TYR A 94 -0.49 -12.62 -20.10
N LEU A 95 0.74 -12.76 -20.62
CA LEU A 95 1.19 -13.98 -21.30
C LEU A 95 1.21 -15.20 -20.36
N ASN A 96 1.36 -15.01 -19.05
CA ASN A 96 1.29 -16.09 -18.07
C ASN A 96 -0.08 -16.81 -18.10
N LYS A 97 -1.16 -16.12 -18.48
CA LYS A 97 -2.50 -16.71 -18.65
C LYS A 97 -2.48 -17.83 -19.70
N LEU A 98 -1.72 -17.67 -20.79
CA LEU A 98 -1.60 -18.67 -21.86
C LEU A 98 -0.83 -19.91 -21.40
N ILE A 99 0.22 -19.74 -20.60
CA ILE A 99 0.99 -20.87 -20.04
C ILE A 99 0.15 -21.69 -19.08
N LEU A 100 -0.57 -21.01 -18.17
CA LEU A 100 -1.48 -21.66 -17.24
C LEU A 100 -2.61 -22.40 -17.97
N ALA A 101 -3.20 -21.79 -18.99
CA ALA A 101 -4.22 -22.44 -19.82
C ALA A 101 -3.67 -23.66 -20.58
N TYR A 102 -2.47 -23.57 -21.16
CA TYR A 102 -1.82 -24.73 -21.79
C TYR A 102 -1.64 -25.89 -20.80
N TYR A 103 -1.16 -25.62 -19.59
CA TYR A 103 -0.92 -26.67 -18.60
C TYR A 103 -2.17 -27.43 -18.17
N ILE A 104 -3.32 -26.77 -18.10
CA ILE A 104 -4.55 -27.37 -17.60
C ILE A 104 -5.43 -27.90 -18.73
N GLU A 105 -5.58 -27.14 -19.82
CA GLU A 105 -6.40 -27.52 -20.99
C GLU A 105 -5.68 -28.46 -21.94
N ASN A 106 -4.34 -28.50 -21.88
CA ASN A 106 -3.49 -29.31 -22.76
C ASN A 106 -3.74 -29.06 -24.26
N LYS A 107 -3.83 -27.77 -24.65
CA LYS A 107 -4.06 -27.34 -26.03
C LYS A 107 -2.91 -26.45 -26.51
N ASP A 108 -2.24 -26.89 -27.57
CA ASP A 108 -1.10 -26.17 -28.17
C ASP A 108 -1.46 -24.77 -28.67
N ILE A 109 -2.75 -24.50 -28.96
CA ILE A 109 -3.23 -23.18 -29.41
C ILE A 109 -2.81 -22.04 -28.48
N TYR A 110 -2.68 -22.28 -27.17
CA TYR A 110 -2.25 -21.26 -26.22
C TYR A 110 -0.75 -20.95 -26.36
N ILE A 111 0.08 -21.97 -26.62
CA ILE A 111 1.52 -21.78 -26.87
C ILE A 111 1.76 -21.15 -28.23
N GLU A 112 1.04 -21.59 -29.27
CA GLU A 112 1.09 -20.96 -30.59
C GLU A 112 0.69 -19.48 -30.51
N LYS A 113 -0.32 -19.16 -29.71
CA LYS A 113 -0.70 -17.77 -29.48
C LYS A 113 0.40 -16.98 -28.75
N TRP A 114 0.99 -17.56 -27.72
CA TRP A 114 2.11 -16.94 -27.00
C TRP A 114 3.25 -16.61 -27.96
N LYS A 115 3.68 -17.59 -28.79
CA LYS A 115 4.74 -17.41 -29.78
C LYS A 115 4.38 -16.34 -30.79
N HIS A 116 3.16 -16.36 -31.31
CA HIS A 116 2.67 -15.34 -32.23
C HIS A 116 2.78 -13.93 -31.65
N LEU A 117 2.33 -13.70 -30.42
CA LEU A 117 2.38 -12.39 -29.77
C LEU A 117 3.82 -11.90 -29.55
N VAL A 118 4.69 -12.78 -29.03
CA VAL A 118 6.09 -12.42 -28.75
C VAL A 118 6.87 -12.16 -30.04
N LEU A 119 6.80 -13.06 -31.02
CA LEU A 119 7.51 -12.90 -32.29
C LEU A 119 6.97 -11.72 -33.10
N ASN A 120 5.64 -11.51 -33.11
CA ASN A 120 5.06 -10.33 -33.74
C ASN A 120 5.55 -9.03 -33.07
N TRP A 121 5.66 -9.00 -31.74
CA TRP A 121 6.22 -7.84 -31.05
C TRP A 121 7.66 -7.56 -31.48
N ILE A 122 8.51 -8.60 -31.52
CA ILE A 122 9.92 -8.50 -31.95
C ILE A 122 10.02 -7.93 -33.37
N ASP A 123 9.15 -8.40 -34.28
CA ASP A 123 9.18 -7.99 -35.68
C ASP A 123 8.62 -6.58 -35.93
N ASN A 124 7.89 -5.99 -34.98
CA ASN A 124 7.18 -4.72 -35.17
C ASN A 124 7.59 -3.62 -34.19
N ASN A 125 8.52 -3.89 -33.26
CA ASN A 125 9.01 -2.91 -32.29
C ASN A 125 10.53 -2.85 -32.31
N GLU A 126 11.06 -1.86 -33.02
CA GLU A 126 12.49 -1.57 -33.06
C GLU A 126 12.96 -0.99 -31.72
N ILE A 127 14.07 -1.52 -31.17
CA ILE A 127 14.68 -0.99 -29.95
C ILE A 127 15.53 0.23 -30.28
N LYS A 128 15.10 1.39 -29.79
CA LYS A 128 15.76 2.68 -30.03
C LYS A 128 16.22 3.32 -28.73
N LEU A 129 17.39 3.97 -28.74
CA LEU A 129 17.96 4.59 -27.55
C LEU A 129 17.13 5.78 -27.04
N GLU A 130 16.49 6.52 -27.94
CA GLU A 130 15.53 7.58 -27.59
C GLU A 130 14.28 7.07 -26.88
N GLY A 131 14.06 5.75 -26.85
CA GLY A 131 12.87 5.12 -26.28
C GLY A 131 11.63 5.29 -27.15
N GLY A 132 10.46 5.00 -26.57
CA GLY A 132 9.18 5.04 -27.25
C GLY A 132 8.07 4.43 -26.41
N LYS A 133 6.82 4.60 -26.81
CA LYS A 133 5.67 4.13 -26.01
C LYS A 133 5.65 2.61 -25.80
N THR A 134 6.24 1.85 -26.71
CA THR A 134 6.30 0.38 -26.64
C THR A 134 7.56 -0.16 -25.96
N ILE A 135 8.56 0.70 -25.76
CA ILE A 135 9.89 0.33 -25.24
C ILE A 135 10.34 1.19 -24.05
N ARG A 136 9.44 1.93 -23.39
CA ARG A 136 9.72 2.68 -22.16
C ARG A 136 10.46 1.78 -21.16
N THR A 137 11.47 2.30 -20.47
CA THR A 137 12.46 1.46 -19.77
C THR A 137 11.84 0.60 -18.66
N ILE A 138 10.85 1.13 -17.91
CA ILE A 138 10.10 0.33 -16.92
C ILE A 138 9.37 -0.84 -17.58
N ASP A 139 8.61 -0.60 -18.65
CA ASP A 139 7.81 -1.63 -19.31
C ASP A 139 8.69 -2.66 -20.01
N THR A 140 9.85 -2.23 -20.51
CA THR A 140 10.88 -3.13 -21.07
C THR A 140 11.48 -4.05 -20.01
N GLY A 141 11.77 -3.54 -18.81
CA GLY A 141 12.20 -4.37 -17.68
C GLY A 141 11.15 -5.43 -17.32
N ILE A 142 9.90 -5.01 -17.15
CA ILE A 142 8.77 -5.90 -16.84
C ILE A 142 8.58 -6.95 -17.95
N ARG A 143 8.62 -6.55 -19.22
CA ARG A 143 8.47 -7.45 -20.37
C ARG A 143 9.55 -8.53 -20.41
N CYS A 144 10.81 -8.14 -20.26
CA CYS A 144 11.92 -9.09 -20.20
C CYS A 144 11.70 -10.11 -19.07
N GLN A 145 11.30 -9.64 -17.89
CA GLN A 145 10.98 -10.50 -16.75
C GLN A 145 9.78 -11.44 -17.02
N SER A 146 8.73 -10.95 -17.67
CA SER A 146 7.56 -11.76 -18.04
C SER A 146 7.93 -12.84 -19.06
N TRP A 147 8.73 -12.48 -20.06
CA TRP A 147 9.19 -13.40 -21.11
C TRP A 147 10.00 -14.55 -20.56
N ILE A 148 11.01 -14.29 -19.72
CA ILE A 148 11.82 -15.39 -19.15
C ILE A 148 10.99 -16.31 -18.28
N ASN A 149 10.01 -15.77 -17.55
CA ASN A 149 9.13 -16.56 -16.70
C ASN A 149 8.34 -17.57 -17.54
N SER A 150 7.67 -17.12 -18.60
CA SER A 150 6.91 -18.01 -19.50
C SER A 150 7.80 -18.94 -20.33
N LEU A 151 8.95 -18.44 -20.80
CA LEU A 151 9.80 -19.14 -21.76
C LEU A 151 10.47 -20.38 -21.15
N MET A 152 10.80 -20.37 -19.85
CA MET A 152 11.28 -21.58 -19.15
C MET A 152 10.29 -22.75 -19.27
N HIS A 153 8.99 -22.47 -19.12
CA HIS A 153 7.94 -23.48 -19.25
C HIS A 153 7.82 -24.02 -20.68
N ILE A 154 7.88 -23.13 -21.68
CA ILE A 154 7.79 -23.50 -23.11
C ILE A 154 9.00 -24.34 -23.53
N ILE A 155 10.21 -23.96 -23.08
CA ILE A 155 11.43 -24.71 -23.38
C ILE A 155 11.35 -26.11 -22.78
N ASN A 156 10.91 -26.23 -21.52
CA ASN A 156 10.78 -27.53 -20.85
C ASN A 156 9.84 -28.49 -21.58
N GLU A 157 8.74 -27.97 -22.11
CA GLU A 157 7.73 -28.73 -22.85
C GLU A 157 8.12 -29.00 -24.31
N ASP A 158 9.32 -28.59 -24.73
CA ASP A 158 9.84 -28.70 -26.10
C ASP A 158 8.88 -28.08 -27.15
N LYS A 159 8.16 -27.02 -26.79
CA LYS A 159 7.14 -26.34 -27.64
C LYS A 159 7.65 -25.13 -28.44
N ILE A 160 8.95 -24.92 -28.45
CA ILE A 160 9.60 -23.85 -29.22
C ILE A 160 10.77 -24.43 -30.00
N ASN A 161 10.88 -24.07 -31.28
CA ASN A 161 12.01 -24.50 -32.09
C ASN A 161 13.23 -23.60 -31.84
N ASP A 162 14.39 -24.02 -32.34
CA ASP A 162 15.65 -23.36 -32.04
C ASP A 162 15.80 -21.97 -32.69
N GLU A 163 15.21 -21.75 -33.86
CA GLU A 163 15.22 -20.45 -34.54
C GLU A 163 14.37 -19.43 -33.79
N GLU A 164 13.15 -19.82 -33.40
CA GLU A 164 12.25 -19.01 -32.57
C GLU A 164 12.90 -18.69 -31.22
N LEU A 165 13.46 -19.69 -30.56
CA LEU A 165 14.11 -19.53 -29.26
C LEU A 165 15.31 -18.58 -29.34
N LEU A 166 16.18 -18.76 -30.34
CA LEU A 166 17.33 -17.90 -30.53
C LEU A 166 16.90 -16.45 -30.83
N LYS A 167 15.87 -16.25 -31.66
CA LYS A 167 15.33 -14.92 -31.97
C LYS A 167 14.84 -14.20 -30.70
N ILE A 168 14.13 -14.90 -29.82
CA ILE A 168 13.65 -14.34 -28.55
C ILE A 168 14.83 -14.00 -27.63
N ILE A 169 15.79 -14.91 -27.47
CA ILE A 169 16.98 -14.66 -26.61
C ILE A 169 17.78 -13.46 -27.10
N LEU A 170 17.98 -13.33 -28.41
CA LEU A 170 18.70 -12.19 -28.99
C LEU A 170 17.93 -10.87 -28.83
N SER A 171 16.60 -10.89 -28.95
CA SER A 171 15.77 -9.72 -28.66
C SER A 171 15.81 -9.33 -27.17
N ILE A 172 15.82 -10.30 -26.24
CA ILE A 172 16.03 -10.01 -24.81
C ILE A 172 17.40 -9.35 -24.61
N LYS A 173 18.46 -9.92 -25.19
CA LYS A 173 19.81 -9.34 -25.11
C LYS A 173 19.85 -7.90 -25.59
N GLU A 174 19.23 -7.59 -26.71
CA GLU A 174 19.13 -6.22 -27.24
C GLU A 174 18.41 -5.28 -26.26
N GLN A 175 17.28 -5.73 -25.70
CA GLN A 175 16.52 -4.97 -24.72
C GLN A 175 17.32 -4.72 -23.43
N LEU A 176 18.07 -5.70 -22.91
CA LEU A 176 18.92 -5.50 -21.73
C LEU A 176 20.04 -4.47 -21.97
N LEU A 177 20.66 -4.52 -23.15
CA LEU A 177 21.66 -3.52 -23.55
C LEU A 177 21.05 -2.13 -23.68
N TYR A 178 19.82 -2.04 -24.19
CA TYR A 178 19.06 -0.80 -24.20
C TYR A 178 18.78 -0.28 -22.79
N LEU A 179 18.31 -1.12 -21.87
CA LEU A 179 18.03 -0.72 -20.48
C LEU A 179 19.27 -0.12 -19.81
N ASN A 180 20.44 -0.73 -19.98
CA ASN A 180 21.69 -0.19 -19.45
C ASN A 180 22.11 1.12 -20.13
N LYS A 181 22.02 1.22 -21.45
CA LYS A 181 22.39 2.45 -22.19
C LYS A 181 21.44 3.63 -21.96
N ALA A 182 20.16 3.36 -21.73
CA ALA A 182 19.13 4.36 -21.46
C ALA A 182 18.98 4.68 -19.96
N TYR A 183 19.79 4.05 -19.10
CA TYR A 183 19.76 4.29 -17.67
C TYR A 183 20.26 5.70 -17.35
N ILE A 184 19.57 6.39 -16.45
CA ILE A 184 19.90 7.75 -16.00
C ILE A 184 19.92 7.82 -14.47
N ASP A 185 20.65 8.78 -13.90
CA ASP A 185 20.84 8.90 -12.45
C ASP A 185 19.52 9.03 -11.66
N LYS A 186 18.45 9.57 -12.26
CA LYS A 186 17.12 9.60 -11.64
C LYS A 186 16.63 8.21 -11.26
N TYR A 187 17.01 7.17 -12.01
CA TYR A 187 16.56 5.81 -11.77
C TYR A 187 17.18 5.16 -10.54
N ILE A 188 18.28 5.71 -9.99
CA ILE A 188 18.86 5.24 -8.73
C ILE A 188 17.80 5.28 -7.60
N LEU A 189 16.96 6.31 -7.58
CA LEU A 189 15.92 6.50 -6.56
C LEU A 189 14.50 6.17 -7.06
N SER A 190 14.31 5.76 -8.31
CA SER A 190 12.96 5.41 -8.82
C SER A 190 12.72 3.91 -8.76
N ASN A 191 11.47 3.48 -8.51
CA ASN A 191 11.06 2.09 -8.75
C ASN A 191 11.46 1.63 -10.17
N TRP A 192 11.40 2.52 -11.17
CA TRP A 192 11.79 2.23 -12.55
C TRP A 192 13.20 1.65 -12.64
N GLY A 193 14.13 2.13 -11.82
CA GLY A 193 15.50 1.64 -11.81
C GLY A 193 15.58 0.21 -11.31
N VAL A 194 14.86 -0.11 -10.23
CA VAL A 194 14.85 -1.46 -9.65
C VAL A 194 14.25 -2.46 -10.64
N LEU A 195 13.15 -2.11 -11.31
CA LEU A 195 12.54 -2.99 -12.31
C LEU A 195 13.48 -3.23 -13.52
N GLN A 196 14.35 -2.28 -13.88
CA GLN A 196 15.33 -2.45 -14.95
C GLN A 196 16.51 -3.35 -14.53
N THR A 197 17.13 -3.06 -13.39
CA THR A 197 18.34 -3.77 -12.91
C THR A 197 18.02 -5.20 -12.53
N THR A 198 16.90 -5.44 -11.84
CA THR A 198 16.44 -6.79 -11.49
C THR A 198 16.11 -7.64 -12.74
N ALA A 199 15.53 -7.03 -13.79
CA ALA A 199 15.29 -7.72 -15.05
C ALA A 199 16.60 -8.12 -15.75
N ILE A 200 17.60 -7.24 -15.76
CA ILE A 200 18.95 -7.55 -16.29
C ILE A 200 19.56 -8.73 -15.54
N MET A 201 19.54 -8.71 -14.22
CA MET A 201 20.08 -9.79 -13.39
C MET A 201 19.41 -11.14 -13.70
N ASN A 202 18.07 -11.17 -13.66
CA ASN A 202 17.33 -12.41 -13.86
C ASN A 202 17.49 -12.98 -15.28
N CYS A 203 17.44 -12.12 -16.30
CA CYS A 203 17.65 -12.56 -17.69
C CYS A 203 19.09 -13.03 -17.92
N TYR A 204 20.08 -12.36 -17.30
CA TYR A 204 21.47 -12.76 -17.40
C TYR A 204 21.73 -14.14 -16.80
N LEU A 205 21.20 -14.42 -15.60
CA LEU A 205 21.38 -15.72 -14.96
C LEU A 205 20.86 -16.88 -15.82
N LEU A 206 19.74 -16.68 -16.53
CA LEU A 206 19.17 -17.68 -17.42
C LEU A 206 19.92 -17.80 -18.76
N PHE A 207 20.37 -16.69 -19.35
CA PHE A 207 20.93 -16.64 -20.71
C PHE A 207 22.39 -16.20 -20.79
N LYS A 208 23.17 -16.43 -19.74
CA LYS A 208 24.58 -16.00 -19.64
C LYS A 208 25.42 -16.36 -20.88
N ASP A 209 25.22 -17.56 -21.42
CA ASP A 209 26.02 -18.10 -22.55
C ASP A 209 25.71 -17.38 -23.87
N PHE A 210 24.56 -16.69 -23.97
CA PHE A 210 24.14 -15.91 -25.13
C PHE A 210 24.43 -14.41 -24.95
N ILE A 211 24.26 -13.90 -23.72
CA ILE A 211 24.48 -12.49 -23.41
C ILE A 211 25.99 -12.17 -23.42
N GLN A 212 26.83 -13.03 -22.81
CA GLN A 212 28.29 -12.92 -22.80
C GLN A 212 28.79 -11.50 -22.45
N ASN A 213 28.18 -10.89 -21.44
CA ASN A 213 28.50 -9.55 -20.97
C ASN A 213 28.44 -9.51 -19.43
N GLU A 214 29.52 -9.95 -18.80
CA GLU A 214 29.63 -10.02 -17.34
C GLU A 214 29.65 -8.63 -16.70
N GLU A 215 30.19 -7.62 -17.39
CA GLU A 215 30.18 -6.22 -16.94
C GLU A 215 28.76 -5.69 -16.76
N LEU A 216 27.85 -6.01 -17.68
CA LEU A 216 26.43 -5.65 -17.57
C LEU A 216 25.76 -6.26 -16.33
N PHE A 217 26.05 -7.52 -16.04
CA PHE A 217 25.51 -8.20 -14.85
C PHE A 217 26.06 -7.58 -13.57
N ASN A 218 27.38 -7.39 -13.48
CA ASN A 218 28.03 -6.81 -12.31
C ASN A 218 27.55 -5.37 -12.07
N TRP A 219 27.39 -4.58 -13.13
CA TRP A 219 26.78 -3.25 -13.02
C TRP A 219 25.37 -3.31 -12.46
N ALA A 220 24.50 -4.18 -13.00
CA ALA A 220 23.12 -4.30 -12.53
C ALA A 220 23.03 -4.78 -11.07
N LEU A 221 23.93 -5.68 -10.65
CA LEU A 221 24.03 -6.17 -9.28
C LEU A 221 24.39 -5.03 -8.30
N GLU A 222 25.48 -4.31 -8.58
CA GLU A 222 25.93 -3.20 -7.73
C GLU A 222 24.89 -2.07 -7.68
N GLU A 223 24.29 -1.76 -8.83
CA GLU A 223 23.25 -0.73 -8.92
C GLU A 223 21.98 -1.15 -8.16
N THR A 224 21.59 -2.43 -8.21
CA THR A 224 20.47 -2.96 -7.41
C THR A 224 20.74 -2.82 -5.92
N TYR A 225 21.96 -3.12 -5.45
CA TYR A 225 22.31 -2.92 -4.03
C TYR A 225 22.22 -1.45 -3.62
N LYS A 226 22.74 -0.54 -4.44
CA LYS A 226 22.65 0.91 -4.21
C LYS A 226 21.20 1.40 -4.20
N GLN A 227 20.38 0.95 -5.14
CA GLN A 227 18.97 1.30 -5.22
C GLN A 227 18.22 0.85 -3.97
N MET A 228 18.37 -0.41 -3.56
CA MET A 228 17.73 -0.91 -2.34
C MET A 228 18.21 -0.18 -1.10
N ASP A 229 19.48 0.25 -1.08
CA ASP A 229 20.02 0.96 0.07
C ASP A 229 19.33 2.31 0.31
N ILE A 230 19.12 3.07 -0.77
CA ILE A 230 18.55 4.42 -0.67
C ILE A 230 17.02 4.47 -0.79
N GLN A 231 16.38 3.44 -1.37
CA GLN A 231 14.94 3.42 -1.59
C GLN A 231 14.15 2.76 -0.47
N VAL A 232 14.77 1.86 0.31
CA VAL A 232 14.13 1.14 1.42
C VAL A 232 14.71 1.66 2.73
N PHE A 233 13.85 2.29 3.53
CA PHE A 233 14.23 2.80 4.84
C PHE A 233 14.53 1.67 5.83
N ASP A 234 15.19 2.01 6.94
CA ASP A 234 15.59 1.06 7.97
C ASP A 234 14.37 0.39 8.64
N ASP A 235 13.21 1.05 8.63
CA ASP A 235 11.95 0.49 9.10
C ASP A 235 11.27 -0.47 8.10
N GLY A 236 11.85 -0.65 6.91
CA GLY A 236 11.41 -1.53 5.82
C GLY A 236 10.43 -0.91 4.84
N SER A 237 9.99 0.33 5.06
CA SER A 237 9.09 1.01 4.13
C SER A 237 9.83 1.57 2.90
N HIS A 238 9.18 1.54 1.74
CA HIS A 238 9.71 2.14 0.50
C HIS A 238 9.42 3.65 0.46
N TRP A 239 10.37 4.43 -0.05
CA TRP A 239 10.35 5.89 0.04
C TRP A 239 9.22 6.56 -0.75
N GLU A 240 8.63 5.89 -1.75
CA GLU A 240 7.60 6.48 -2.62
C GLU A 240 6.22 6.61 -1.98
N GLN A 241 6.05 6.18 -0.72
CA GLN A 241 4.82 6.35 0.08
C GLN A 241 3.56 5.67 -0.51
N SER A 242 3.73 4.79 -1.50
CA SER A 242 2.64 3.99 -2.07
C SER A 242 2.92 2.51 -1.87
N VAL A 243 1.92 1.80 -1.34
CA VAL A 243 2.01 0.36 -1.08
C VAL A 243 2.03 -0.44 -2.39
N MET A 244 1.36 0.03 -3.45
CA MET A 244 1.49 -0.57 -4.79
C MET A 244 2.94 -0.57 -5.27
N TYR A 245 3.63 0.58 -5.25
CA TYR A 245 5.04 0.65 -5.69
C TYR A 245 6.01 -0.04 -4.73
N HIS A 246 5.71 -0.04 -3.42
CA HIS A 246 6.40 -0.89 -2.45
C HIS A 246 6.33 -2.37 -2.85
N VAL A 247 5.14 -2.86 -3.23
CA VAL A 247 4.93 -4.25 -3.63
C VAL A 247 5.59 -4.57 -4.95
N GLU A 248 5.60 -3.66 -5.92
CA GLU A 248 6.33 -3.86 -7.18
C GLU A 248 7.83 -4.09 -6.94
N VAL A 249 8.45 -3.22 -6.12
CA VAL A 249 9.87 -3.34 -5.73
C VAL A 249 10.12 -4.61 -4.92
N LEU A 250 9.21 -4.98 -4.02
CA LEU A 250 9.29 -6.20 -3.23
C LEU A 250 9.20 -7.45 -4.13
N ASN A 251 8.24 -7.50 -5.05
CA ASN A 251 8.04 -8.61 -5.96
C ASN A 251 9.21 -8.81 -6.92
N CYS A 252 9.75 -7.75 -7.54
CA CYS A 252 10.92 -7.90 -8.41
C CYS A 252 12.17 -8.33 -7.62
N SER A 253 12.33 -7.84 -6.39
CA SER A 253 13.44 -8.23 -5.53
C SER A 253 13.34 -9.68 -5.05
N MET A 254 12.14 -10.14 -4.69
CA MET A 254 11.89 -11.55 -4.38
C MET A 254 12.13 -12.48 -5.58
N LYS A 255 11.81 -12.02 -6.81
CA LYS A 255 12.14 -12.75 -8.05
C LYS A 255 13.66 -12.89 -8.21
N VAL A 256 14.45 -11.86 -7.89
CA VAL A 256 15.92 -11.93 -7.87
C VAL A 256 16.42 -12.96 -6.87
N ILE A 257 15.93 -12.95 -5.63
CA ILE A 257 16.32 -13.96 -4.62
C ILE A 257 16.01 -15.37 -5.13
N SER A 258 14.80 -15.60 -5.64
CA SER A 258 14.40 -16.90 -6.19
C SER A 258 15.26 -17.34 -7.37
N MET A 259 15.60 -16.43 -8.28
CA MET A 259 16.43 -16.74 -9.45
C MET A 259 17.87 -17.05 -9.04
N CYS A 260 18.44 -16.27 -8.12
CA CYS A 260 19.76 -16.53 -7.57
C CYS A 260 19.84 -17.89 -6.86
N GLU A 261 18.81 -18.30 -6.11
CA GLU A 261 18.74 -19.65 -5.54
C GLU A 261 18.77 -20.74 -6.61
N LYS A 262 17.98 -20.61 -7.69
CA LYS A 262 17.94 -21.58 -8.81
C LYS A 262 19.29 -21.75 -9.49
N PHE A 263 20.06 -20.67 -9.61
CA PHE A 263 21.37 -20.67 -10.28
C PHE A 263 22.56 -20.70 -9.32
N ASN A 264 22.34 -20.96 -8.02
CA ASN A 264 23.38 -20.99 -6.97
C ASN A 264 24.25 -19.72 -6.93
N PHE A 265 23.65 -18.55 -7.18
CA PHE A 265 24.31 -17.26 -7.05
C PHE A 265 24.12 -16.71 -5.63
N ASN A 266 25.21 -16.26 -5.02
CA ASN A 266 25.19 -15.73 -3.65
C ASN A 266 24.95 -14.21 -3.66
N LEU A 267 23.74 -13.80 -3.28
CA LEU A 267 23.42 -12.40 -2.99
C LEU A 267 23.96 -11.98 -1.61
N ASN A 268 24.25 -10.69 -1.45
CA ASN A 268 24.59 -10.09 -0.17
C ASN A 268 23.44 -10.30 0.83
N ASN A 269 23.76 -10.62 2.08
CA ASN A 269 22.75 -10.82 3.11
C ASN A 269 21.96 -9.54 3.38
N ASP A 270 22.60 -8.37 3.36
CA ASP A 270 21.94 -7.08 3.57
C ASP A 270 20.80 -6.83 2.57
N TYR A 271 20.97 -7.27 1.32
CA TYR A 271 19.90 -7.22 0.32
C TYR A 271 18.71 -8.09 0.74
N LYS A 272 18.96 -9.33 1.19
CA LYS A 272 17.90 -10.24 1.64
C LYS A 272 17.18 -9.70 2.87
N GLU A 273 17.92 -9.14 3.83
CA GLU A 273 17.36 -8.53 5.04
C GLU A 273 16.50 -7.30 4.72
N LYS A 274 16.92 -6.43 3.78
CA LYS A 274 16.09 -5.32 3.31
C LYS A 274 14.80 -5.81 2.62
N VAL A 275 14.88 -6.82 1.76
CA VAL A 275 13.67 -7.38 1.11
C VAL A 275 12.75 -8.05 2.15
N HIS A 276 13.32 -8.69 3.16
CA HIS A 276 12.55 -9.27 4.27
C HIS A 276 11.87 -8.19 5.11
N SER A 277 12.56 -7.08 5.43
CA SER A 277 11.97 -5.96 6.16
C SER A 277 10.82 -5.30 5.40
N MET A 278 10.92 -5.20 4.07
CA MET A 278 9.80 -4.78 3.21
C MET A 278 8.58 -5.70 3.31
N ALA A 279 8.78 -7.01 3.33
CA ALA A 279 7.67 -7.96 3.52
C ALA A 279 7.04 -7.82 4.92
N ARG A 280 7.87 -7.58 5.95
CA ARG A 280 7.39 -7.30 7.31
C ARG A 280 6.63 -5.97 7.38
N TYR A 281 7.02 -4.93 6.64
CA TYR A 281 6.25 -3.69 6.51
C TYR A 281 4.88 -3.95 5.87
N LEU A 282 4.84 -4.67 4.73
CA LEU A 282 3.61 -4.99 4.02
C LEU A 282 2.61 -5.73 4.91
N MET A 283 3.06 -6.67 5.75
CA MET A 283 2.23 -7.37 6.72
C MET A 283 1.42 -6.41 7.63
N TYR A 284 1.99 -5.27 8.02
CA TYR A 284 1.28 -4.25 8.80
C TYR A 284 0.40 -3.34 7.94
N CYS A 285 0.67 -3.20 6.65
CA CYS A 285 -0.20 -2.49 5.72
C CYS A 285 -1.54 -3.21 5.54
N GLY A 286 -1.56 -4.54 5.69
CA GLY A 286 -2.77 -5.35 5.66
C GLY A 286 -3.72 -4.98 6.79
N GLY A 287 -4.81 -4.30 6.44
CA GLY A 287 -5.95 -4.04 7.31
C GLY A 287 -6.86 -5.27 7.43
N PRO A 288 -8.12 -5.09 7.85
CA PRO A 288 -9.10 -6.17 7.88
C PRO A 288 -9.25 -6.87 6.53
N LYS A 289 -9.44 -8.19 6.54
CA LYS A 289 -9.44 -9.06 5.34
C LYS A 289 -8.12 -8.98 4.55
N SER A 290 -7.03 -8.64 5.23
CA SER A 290 -5.68 -8.52 4.66
C SER A 290 -5.60 -7.57 3.46
N THR A 291 -6.46 -6.55 3.43
CA THR A 291 -6.50 -5.58 2.33
C THR A 291 -5.79 -4.29 2.77
N GLN A 292 -4.90 -3.76 1.93
CA GLN A 292 -4.25 -2.47 2.18
C GLN A 292 -5.21 -1.27 1.98
N GLU A 293 -4.91 -0.13 2.58
CA GLU A 293 -5.55 1.14 2.24
C GLU A 293 -5.14 1.60 0.84
N ALA A 294 -6.00 2.40 0.20
CA ALA A 294 -5.66 3.12 -1.02
C ALA A 294 -4.79 4.36 -0.73
N GLN A 295 -3.73 4.17 0.06
CA GLN A 295 -2.80 5.23 0.44
C GLN A 295 -2.07 5.77 -0.80
N CYS A 296 -2.06 7.09 -0.98
CA CYS A 296 -1.36 7.73 -2.07
C CYS A 296 -1.77 7.08 -3.42
N ASP A 297 -0.81 6.78 -4.29
CA ASP A 297 -1.11 6.03 -5.52
C ASP A 297 -1.20 4.51 -5.32
N SER A 298 -2.04 4.08 -4.38
CA SER A 298 -2.34 2.66 -4.15
C SER A 298 -3.81 2.36 -4.35
N ASP A 299 -4.10 1.09 -4.67
CA ASP A 299 -5.45 0.54 -4.72
C ASP A 299 -5.72 -0.33 -3.48
N ARG A 300 -6.98 -0.67 -3.21
CA ARG A 300 -7.36 -1.58 -2.14
C ARG A 300 -7.17 -3.03 -2.57
N THR A 301 -5.98 -3.56 -2.27
CA THR A 301 -5.52 -4.86 -2.75
C THR A 301 -5.27 -5.83 -1.58
N ASP A 302 -5.62 -7.10 -1.76
CA ASP A 302 -5.29 -8.19 -0.81
C ASP A 302 -3.79 -8.50 -0.90
N ILE A 303 -3.09 -8.44 0.24
CA ILE A 303 -1.63 -8.58 0.29
C ILE A 303 -1.15 -10.01 0.44
N ARG A 304 -2.06 -10.97 0.68
CA ARG A 304 -1.69 -12.30 1.16
C ARG A 304 -0.86 -13.10 0.16
N ASP A 305 -1.07 -12.92 -1.14
CA ASP A 305 -0.28 -13.61 -2.17
C ASP A 305 1.20 -13.19 -2.13
N VAL A 306 1.49 -11.93 -1.80
CA VAL A 306 2.85 -11.42 -1.62
C VAL A 306 3.46 -12.00 -0.34
N LEU A 307 2.67 -12.07 0.74
CA LEU A 307 3.12 -12.66 2.01
C LEU A 307 3.41 -14.16 1.90
N VAL A 308 2.67 -14.91 1.05
CA VAL A 308 2.98 -16.32 0.74
C VAL A 308 4.38 -16.43 0.12
N LYS A 309 4.69 -15.60 -0.89
CA LYS A 309 6.00 -15.59 -1.56
C LYS A 309 7.12 -15.27 -0.57
N ALA A 310 6.92 -14.25 0.26
CA ALA A 310 7.89 -13.85 1.28
C ALA A 310 8.08 -14.93 2.36
N ALA A 311 7.00 -15.56 2.83
CA ALA A 311 7.09 -16.65 3.80
C ALA A 311 7.92 -17.82 3.26
N ILE A 312 7.75 -18.20 1.99
CA ILE A 312 8.54 -19.27 1.34
C ILE A 312 10.04 -18.92 1.30
N LEU A 313 10.38 -17.69 0.90
CA LEU A 313 11.76 -17.25 0.74
C LEU A 313 12.49 -17.07 2.07
N PHE A 314 11.82 -16.51 3.07
CA PHE A 314 12.44 -16.15 4.35
C PHE A 314 12.17 -17.16 5.48
N LYS A 315 11.30 -18.15 5.25
CA LYS A 315 10.85 -19.14 6.26
C LYS A 315 10.29 -18.45 7.52
N ASP A 316 9.61 -17.32 7.33
CA ASP A 316 9.10 -16.50 8.43
C ASP A 316 7.70 -16.97 8.84
N GLU A 317 7.58 -17.44 10.09
CA GLU A 317 6.35 -17.94 10.69
C GLU A 317 5.26 -16.85 10.80
N GLU A 318 5.64 -15.59 11.02
CA GLU A 318 4.70 -14.47 11.14
C GLU A 318 4.13 -14.08 9.77
N LEU A 319 4.98 -14.03 8.74
CA LEU A 319 4.52 -13.83 7.36
C LEU A 319 3.60 -14.97 6.92
N LYS A 320 3.96 -16.23 7.23
CA LYS A 320 3.09 -17.39 6.99
C LYS A 320 1.75 -17.24 7.71
N GLY A 321 1.77 -16.85 8.99
CA GLY A 321 0.57 -16.70 9.81
C GLY A 321 -0.40 -15.62 9.31
N MET A 322 0.11 -14.62 8.59
CA MET A 322 -0.66 -13.52 8.00
C MET A 322 -0.98 -13.71 6.50
N SER A 323 -0.40 -14.73 5.87
CA SER A 323 -0.63 -15.08 4.46
C SER A 323 -1.87 -15.97 4.28
N PHE A 324 -2.11 -16.47 3.06
CA PHE A 324 -3.14 -17.49 2.83
C PHE A 324 -2.81 -18.79 3.57
N ASN A 325 -3.83 -19.54 3.99
CA ASN A 325 -3.63 -20.86 4.59
C ASN A 325 -3.03 -21.89 3.62
N LYS A 326 -3.29 -21.71 2.32
CA LYS A 326 -2.81 -22.53 1.21
C LYS A 326 -2.06 -21.64 0.21
N ILE A 327 -1.11 -22.21 -0.52
CA ILE A 327 -0.36 -21.48 -1.54
C ILE A 327 -1.31 -21.06 -2.68
N ASP A 328 -1.27 -19.78 -3.07
CA ASP A 328 -2.12 -19.23 -4.15
C ASP A 328 -1.58 -19.56 -5.54
N LEU A 329 -2.37 -19.31 -6.59
CA LEU A 329 -2.01 -19.62 -7.97
C LEU A 329 -0.71 -18.96 -8.43
N SER A 330 -0.49 -17.70 -8.07
CA SER A 330 0.71 -16.96 -8.49
C SER A 330 1.97 -17.51 -7.81
N SER A 331 1.86 -17.90 -6.53
CA SER A 331 2.96 -18.45 -5.75
C SER A 331 3.30 -19.88 -6.17
N ILE A 332 2.32 -20.75 -6.40
CA ILE A 332 2.60 -22.12 -6.89
C ILE A 332 3.19 -22.09 -8.30
N TYR A 333 2.73 -21.15 -9.14
CA TYR A 333 3.30 -20.94 -10.47
C TYR A 333 4.77 -20.49 -10.41
N MET A 334 5.15 -19.66 -9.44
CA MET A 334 6.52 -19.18 -9.27
C MET A 334 7.49 -20.23 -8.71
N PHE A 335 7.06 -20.98 -7.69
CA PHE A 335 7.98 -21.83 -6.91
C PHE A 335 7.80 -23.34 -7.12
N GLY A 336 6.71 -23.78 -7.75
CA GLY A 336 6.42 -25.19 -7.97
C GLY A 336 6.32 -26.01 -6.68
N LYS A 337 6.53 -27.32 -6.80
CA LYS A 337 6.46 -28.26 -5.68
C LYS A 337 7.44 -27.92 -4.56
N ASN A 338 8.67 -27.52 -4.88
CA ASN A 338 9.65 -27.13 -3.87
C ASN A 338 9.15 -25.96 -3.00
N GLY A 339 8.53 -24.94 -3.61
CA GLY A 339 7.88 -23.86 -2.87
C GLY A 339 6.72 -24.31 -2.00
N TYR A 340 5.88 -25.19 -2.52
CA TYR A 340 4.80 -25.81 -1.76
C TYR A 340 5.33 -26.54 -0.52
N ASP A 341 6.34 -27.42 -0.69
CA ASP A 341 6.92 -28.17 0.41
C ASP A 341 7.53 -27.24 1.48
N LYS A 342 8.24 -26.18 1.04
CA LYS A 342 8.75 -25.12 1.93
C LYS A 342 7.61 -24.43 2.69
N PHE A 343 6.53 -24.07 2.02
CA PHE A 343 5.39 -23.37 2.61
C PHE A 343 4.66 -24.22 3.66
N GLU A 344 4.45 -25.51 3.37
CA GLU A 344 3.79 -26.45 4.28
C GLU A 344 4.65 -26.77 5.52
N ALA A 345 5.96 -26.69 5.39
CA ALA A 345 6.88 -26.90 6.51
C ALA A 345 6.90 -25.73 7.52
N ILE A 346 6.42 -24.54 7.15
CA ILE A 346 6.42 -23.37 8.03
C ILE A 346 5.16 -23.38 8.91
N LYS A 347 5.37 -23.34 10.23
CA LYS A 347 4.28 -23.17 11.18
C LYS A 347 3.86 -21.71 11.24
N GLY A 348 2.66 -21.40 10.74
CA GLY A 348 2.11 -20.04 10.83
C GLY A 348 1.91 -19.58 12.27
N LYS A 349 2.24 -18.31 12.55
CA LYS A 349 2.09 -17.67 13.85
C LYS A 349 1.52 -16.26 13.68
N ILE A 350 0.58 -15.88 14.54
CA ILE A 350 0.08 -14.49 14.60
C ILE A 350 1.15 -13.60 15.25
N PRO A 351 1.51 -12.44 14.66
CA PRO A 351 2.46 -11.51 15.26
C PRO A 351 2.02 -11.05 16.66
N LYS A 352 2.98 -10.91 17.58
CA LYS A 352 2.70 -10.42 18.95
C LYS A 352 2.49 -8.91 18.99
N GLU A 353 3.31 -8.18 18.25
CA GLU A 353 3.20 -6.73 18.11
C GLU A 353 2.09 -6.43 17.09
N ARG A 354 0.98 -5.84 17.56
CA ARG A 354 -0.16 -5.49 16.71
C ARG A 354 -0.05 -4.09 16.10
N ASN A 355 0.57 -3.19 16.85
CA ASN A 355 0.56 -1.76 16.60
C ASN A 355 1.99 -1.29 16.31
N LYS A 356 2.21 -0.62 15.18
CA LYS A 356 3.56 -0.24 14.76
C LYS A 356 3.59 1.14 14.12
N SER A 357 4.63 1.90 14.47
CA SER A 357 5.00 3.17 13.82
C SER A 357 6.23 2.94 12.97
N PHE A 358 6.12 3.24 11.68
CA PHE A 358 7.21 3.26 10.72
C PHE A 358 7.72 4.70 10.67
N ILE A 359 8.79 4.96 11.43
CA ILE A 359 9.22 6.31 11.79
C ILE A 359 9.80 7.09 10.61
N ASP A 360 10.36 6.40 9.61
CA ASP A 360 11.02 7.03 8.47
C ASP A 360 9.99 7.43 7.42
N SER A 361 9.04 6.54 7.13
CA SER A 361 7.95 6.86 6.21
C SER A 361 6.83 7.69 6.84
N GLY A 362 6.67 7.69 8.17
CA GLY A 362 5.60 8.42 8.87
C GLY A 362 4.25 7.69 8.91
N ASN A 363 4.22 6.41 8.56
CA ASN A 363 3.02 5.56 8.57
C ASN A 363 2.84 4.87 9.94
N ILE A 364 1.62 4.87 10.48
CA ILE A 364 1.30 4.19 11.74
C ILE A 364 0.07 3.31 11.56
N TYR A 365 0.19 2.05 11.99
CA TYR A 365 -0.86 1.04 11.90
C TYR A 365 -1.25 0.57 13.29
N LEU A 366 -2.52 0.73 13.64
CA LEU A 366 -3.11 0.34 14.91
C LEU A 366 -4.23 -0.67 14.69
N ARG A 367 -4.34 -1.71 15.53
CA ARG A 367 -5.39 -2.71 15.42
C ARG A 367 -5.70 -3.38 16.75
N SER A 368 -6.95 -3.82 16.91
CA SER A 368 -7.38 -4.62 18.05
C SER A 368 -7.04 -6.11 17.92
N ASP A 369 -6.82 -6.61 16.71
CA ASP A 369 -6.45 -8.01 16.42
C ASP A 369 -5.94 -8.06 14.95
N PHE A 370 -5.42 -9.21 14.50
CA PHE A 370 -5.15 -9.49 13.08
C PHE A 370 -6.30 -10.21 12.37
N LYS A 371 -7.38 -10.56 13.08
CA LYS A 371 -8.61 -11.14 12.52
C LYS A 371 -9.33 -10.19 11.56
N GLU A 372 -10.18 -10.78 10.71
CA GLU A 372 -10.99 -10.04 9.72
C GLU A 372 -12.00 -9.07 10.33
N ASP A 373 -12.43 -9.31 11.57
CA ASP A 373 -13.34 -8.45 12.32
C ASP A 373 -12.60 -7.54 13.32
N ALA A 374 -11.30 -7.32 13.13
CA ALA A 374 -10.56 -6.36 13.93
C ALA A 374 -10.99 -4.93 13.63
N SER A 375 -10.93 -4.07 14.64
CA SER A 375 -10.87 -2.63 14.42
C SER A 375 -9.45 -2.27 14.03
N PHE A 376 -9.31 -1.37 13.05
CA PHE A 376 -8.04 -0.99 12.47
C PHE A 376 -8.01 0.51 12.22
N THR A 377 -6.85 1.13 12.43
CA THR A 377 -6.60 2.55 12.17
C THR A 377 -5.28 2.68 11.43
N TYR A 378 -5.33 3.32 10.27
CA TYR A 378 -4.16 3.75 9.52
C TYR A 378 -3.98 5.25 9.73
N ILE A 379 -2.76 5.72 9.91
CA ILE A 379 -2.43 7.13 10.12
C ILE A 379 -1.22 7.48 9.24
N GLN A 380 -1.29 8.62 8.56
CA GLN A 380 -0.22 9.14 7.72
C GLN A 380 0.24 10.52 8.19
N ASN A 381 1.54 10.65 8.46
CA ASN A 381 2.20 11.94 8.62
C ASN A 381 3.68 11.78 8.27
N GLY A 382 3.94 11.63 6.98
CA GLY A 382 5.22 11.31 6.39
C GLY A 382 5.63 12.29 5.31
N THR A 383 6.88 12.16 4.83
CA THR A 383 7.33 12.92 3.66
C THR A 383 6.41 12.68 2.46
N LEU A 384 6.42 13.58 1.47
CA LEU A 384 5.65 13.39 0.23
C LEU A 384 6.06 12.11 -0.52
N GLY A 385 7.32 11.68 -0.38
CA GLY A 385 7.89 10.63 -1.23
C GLY A 385 8.12 11.14 -2.64
N SER A 386 7.57 10.43 -3.63
CA SER A 386 7.70 10.78 -5.05
C SER A 386 6.47 11.52 -5.59
N GLY A 387 6.32 11.58 -6.92
CA GLY A 387 5.10 12.08 -7.56
C GLY A 387 3.84 11.27 -7.18
N HIS A 388 4.02 10.09 -6.58
CA HIS A 388 2.94 9.25 -6.10
C HIS A 388 2.28 9.71 -4.81
N GLY A 389 2.94 10.59 -4.04
CA GLY A 389 2.41 11.14 -2.80
C GLY A 389 1.17 12.00 -2.99
N HIS A 390 0.37 12.12 -1.93
CA HIS A 390 -0.90 12.86 -1.87
C HIS A 390 -0.84 14.01 -0.85
N THR A 391 -1.82 14.92 -0.84
CA THR A 391 -1.90 16.01 0.15
C THR A 391 -2.60 15.52 1.43
N ASP A 392 -1.96 14.59 2.13
CA ASP A 392 -2.60 13.75 3.16
C ASP A 392 -1.93 13.84 4.55
N LEU A 393 -1.10 14.85 4.81
CA LEU A 393 -0.50 15.05 6.14
C LEU A 393 -1.57 15.13 7.24
N GLY A 394 -1.42 14.25 8.23
CA GLY A 394 -2.36 14.11 9.33
C GLY A 394 -3.53 13.16 9.05
N HIS A 395 -3.61 12.54 7.87
CA HIS A 395 -4.68 11.62 7.50
C HIS A 395 -4.81 10.47 8.50
N PHE A 396 -6.03 10.02 8.71
CA PHE A 396 -6.31 8.77 9.41
C PHE A 396 -7.51 8.06 8.79
N SER A 397 -7.48 6.73 8.74
CA SER A 397 -8.59 5.87 8.34
C SER A 397 -9.06 5.05 9.53
N ILE A 398 -10.37 4.74 9.60
CA ILE A 398 -10.98 3.97 10.69
C ILE A 398 -11.81 2.84 10.11
N TYR A 399 -11.49 1.64 10.59
CA TYR A 399 -12.27 0.44 10.43
C TYR A 399 -12.77 0.00 11.79
N TYR A 400 -14.05 -0.37 11.85
CA TYR A 400 -14.65 -0.91 13.05
C TYR A 400 -15.26 -2.27 12.75
N LYS A 401 -14.81 -3.29 13.50
CA LYS A 401 -15.23 -4.69 13.32
C LYS A 401 -15.12 -5.18 11.87
N GLY A 402 -14.00 -4.88 11.23
CA GLY A 402 -13.71 -5.25 9.85
C GLY A 402 -14.34 -4.37 8.76
N GLU A 403 -15.23 -3.44 9.12
CA GLU A 403 -15.91 -2.58 8.14
C GLU A 403 -15.27 -1.19 8.04
N PRO A 404 -15.00 -0.68 6.82
CA PRO A 404 -14.45 0.66 6.61
C PRO A 404 -15.49 1.74 6.93
N PHE A 405 -15.09 2.78 7.66
CA PHE A 405 -15.94 3.95 7.88
C PHE A 405 -15.31 5.22 7.34
N LEU A 406 -14.10 5.53 7.79
CA LEU A 406 -13.28 6.62 7.27
C LEU A 406 -12.12 6.01 6.50
N ILE A 407 -11.92 6.43 5.25
CA ILE A 407 -10.95 5.81 4.34
C ILE A 407 -10.13 6.87 3.60
N ASP A 408 -9.05 6.44 2.96
CA ASP A 408 -8.45 7.22 1.87
C ASP A 408 -9.30 7.13 0.59
N SER A 409 -9.20 8.16 -0.25
CA SER A 409 -9.93 8.25 -1.51
C SER A 409 -9.27 7.51 -2.67
N GLY A 410 -7.96 7.21 -2.60
CA GLY A 410 -7.24 6.52 -3.68
C GLY A 410 -6.95 7.39 -4.91
N ARG A 411 -6.51 6.78 -6.02
CA ARG A 411 -5.82 7.52 -7.11
C ARG A 411 -6.57 7.71 -8.44
N TYR A 412 -7.51 6.82 -8.76
CA TYR A 412 -8.25 6.73 -10.04
C TYR A 412 -7.42 6.52 -11.31
N THR A 413 -6.66 7.52 -11.75
CA THR A 413 -6.01 7.54 -13.07
C THR A 413 -4.67 8.28 -13.01
N TYR A 414 -3.87 8.15 -14.07
CA TYR A 414 -2.67 8.96 -14.31
C TYR A 414 -2.82 9.95 -15.46
N VAL A 415 -3.98 9.95 -16.14
CA VAL A 415 -4.24 10.85 -17.27
C VAL A 415 -4.02 12.30 -16.84
N GLU A 416 -3.05 12.95 -17.50
CA GLU A 416 -2.73 14.35 -17.29
C GLU A 416 -3.94 15.24 -17.60
N ASP A 417 -4.09 16.32 -16.85
CA ASP A 417 -5.20 17.28 -16.96
C ASP A 417 -6.60 16.71 -16.63
N ASP A 418 -6.72 15.47 -16.14
CA ASP A 418 -7.95 14.96 -15.56
C ASP A 418 -8.22 15.61 -14.18
N ILE A 419 -9.34 16.34 -14.08
CA ILE A 419 -9.71 17.05 -12.85
C ILE A 419 -9.92 16.13 -11.64
N MET A 420 -10.29 14.86 -11.85
CA MET A 420 -10.48 13.89 -10.78
C MET A 420 -9.16 13.40 -10.24
N ARG A 421 -8.12 13.29 -11.08
CA ARG A 421 -6.77 12.98 -10.62
C ARG A 421 -6.26 14.04 -9.65
N GLU A 422 -6.33 15.31 -10.03
CA GLU A 422 -5.92 16.40 -9.15
C GLU A 422 -6.81 16.51 -7.90
N PHE A 423 -8.12 16.27 -8.03
CA PHE A 423 -9.04 16.27 -6.90
C PHE A 423 -8.67 15.20 -5.86
N LEU A 424 -8.41 13.97 -6.31
CA LEU A 424 -8.11 12.84 -5.42
C LEU A 424 -6.75 12.97 -4.74
N LYS A 425 -5.76 13.63 -5.36
CA LYS A 425 -4.48 13.99 -4.69
C LYS A 425 -4.61 15.15 -3.68
N SER A 426 -5.72 15.87 -3.70
CA SER A 426 -5.88 17.11 -2.93
C SER A 426 -6.38 16.84 -1.50
N ALA A 427 -6.08 17.75 -0.57
CA ALA A 427 -6.53 17.68 0.82
C ALA A 427 -8.04 17.46 0.98
N LYS A 428 -8.86 17.86 -0.01
CA LYS A 428 -10.33 17.72 0.01
C LYS A 428 -10.80 16.26 -0.10
N ALA A 429 -9.93 15.35 -0.49
CA ALA A 429 -10.18 13.93 -0.66
C ALA A 429 -9.54 13.08 0.47
N HIS A 430 -8.99 13.72 1.51
CA HIS A 430 -8.39 13.05 2.66
C HIS A 430 -9.01 13.50 3.98
N ASN A 431 -8.69 12.77 5.05
CA ASN A 431 -9.16 13.03 6.40
C ASN A 431 -8.25 14.04 7.09
N VAL A 432 -8.28 15.32 6.71
CA VAL A 432 -7.28 16.34 7.12
C VAL A 432 -7.90 17.67 7.53
N SER A 433 -7.07 18.60 8.04
CA SER A 433 -7.47 19.97 8.41
C SER A 433 -6.93 20.98 7.40
N VAL A 434 -7.78 21.89 6.92
CA VAL A 434 -7.45 22.95 5.95
C VAL A 434 -7.85 24.32 6.49
N ILE A 435 -6.92 25.27 6.45
CA ILE A 435 -7.10 26.64 6.95
C ILE A 435 -7.40 27.57 5.77
N ASP A 436 -8.45 28.39 5.89
CA ASP A 436 -8.85 29.41 4.92
C ASP A 436 -9.05 28.92 3.48
N ASP A 437 -9.43 27.64 3.30
CA ASP A 437 -9.50 26.97 1.99
C ASP A 437 -8.14 26.91 1.26
N GLU A 438 -7.03 27.08 1.99
CA GLU A 438 -5.66 27.04 1.49
C GLU A 438 -4.91 25.82 2.07
N PRO A 439 -4.92 24.68 1.35
CA PRO A 439 -4.29 23.46 1.85
C PRO A 439 -2.77 23.60 1.98
N PHE A 440 -2.19 22.76 2.84
CA PHE A 440 -0.74 22.67 3.04
C PHE A 440 -0.02 22.13 1.80
N GLY A 441 -0.70 21.37 0.93
CA GLY A 441 -0.19 20.96 -0.37
C GLY A 441 -1.16 21.27 -1.51
N ILE A 442 -0.60 21.52 -2.70
CA ILE A 442 -1.34 21.81 -3.92
C ILE A 442 -0.78 20.92 -5.03
N PRO A 443 -1.48 19.83 -5.41
CA PRO A 443 -1.09 19.01 -6.55
C PRO A 443 -0.97 19.85 -7.82
N ASN A 444 -0.04 19.45 -8.68
CA ASN A 444 0.13 19.99 -10.02
C ASN A 444 0.14 18.80 -10.98
N LYS A 445 -1.03 18.51 -11.53
CA LYS A 445 -1.29 17.34 -12.39
C LYS A 445 -0.95 16.01 -11.68
N SER A 446 -0.52 14.98 -12.41
CA SER A 446 -0.33 13.63 -11.84
C SER A 446 0.93 13.49 -10.99
N TRP A 447 1.99 14.24 -11.32
CA TRP A 447 3.35 13.97 -10.84
C TRP A 447 3.97 15.08 -9.98
N GLY A 448 3.39 16.28 -9.97
CA GLY A 448 4.00 17.46 -9.37
C GLY A 448 3.19 18.07 -8.22
N TYR A 449 3.83 19.00 -7.51
CA TYR A 449 3.23 19.82 -6.46
C TYR A 449 3.72 21.26 -6.56
N ASN A 450 2.81 22.22 -6.48
CA ASN A 450 3.16 23.64 -6.40
C ASN A 450 3.59 24.05 -4.99
N LYS A 451 3.19 23.26 -4.00
CA LYS A 451 3.44 23.48 -2.58
C LYS A 451 3.20 22.19 -1.82
N TYR A 452 3.93 21.99 -0.72
CA TYR A 452 3.70 20.92 0.24
C TYR A 452 4.04 21.40 1.66
N GLY A 453 3.48 20.74 2.68
CA GLY A 453 3.72 21.08 4.09
C GLY A 453 4.99 20.42 4.63
N ASP A 454 5.57 20.99 5.68
CA ASP A 454 6.73 20.40 6.36
C ASP A 454 6.28 19.46 7.48
N VAL A 455 6.79 18.25 7.47
CA VAL A 455 6.45 17.20 8.44
C VAL A 455 7.28 17.38 9.71
N LEU A 456 6.65 17.28 10.87
CA LEU A 456 7.33 17.26 12.16
C LEU A 456 7.37 15.85 12.74
N LYS A 457 8.25 15.64 13.72
CA LYS A 457 8.46 14.33 14.34
C LYS A 457 7.17 13.79 14.97
N ASN A 458 6.79 12.59 14.55
CA ASN A 458 5.68 11.85 15.13
C ASN A 458 6.06 11.29 16.52
N TYR A 459 5.09 11.24 17.42
CA TYR A 459 5.18 10.53 18.69
C TYR A 459 4.15 9.41 18.70
N PHE A 460 4.59 8.17 18.94
CA PHE A 460 3.72 7.01 19.04
C PHE A 460 4.02 6.22 20.31
N ILE A 461 2.97 5.74 20.98
CA ILE A 461 3.09 4.82 22.09
C ILE A 461 1.86 3.90 22.18
N ASN A 462 2.10 2.63 22.50
CA ASN A 462 1.08 1.68 22.94
C ASN A 462 1.33 1.35 24.41
N LYS A 463 0.26 1.38 25.23
CA LYS A 463 0.25 0.84 26.59
C LYS A 463 -1.06 0.08 26.79
N GLU A 464 -0.95 -1.21 27.06
CA GLU A 464 -2.12 -2.09 27.23
C GLU A 464 -3.01 -2.02 25.98
N ASN A 465 -4.32 -1.81 26.16
CA ASN A 465 -5.28 -1.68 25.07
C ASN A 465 -5.43 -0.23 24.57
N ILE A 466 -4.49 0.67 24.91
CA ILE A 466 -4.56 2.10 24.59
C ILE A 466 -3.37 2.49 23.71
N ASN A 467 -3.71 3.02 22.53
CA ASN A 467 -2.77 3.50 21.53
C ASN A 467 -2.86 5.02 21.44
N TYR A 468 -1.71 5.69 21.35
CA TYR A 468 -1.65 7.13 21.17
C TYR A 468 -0.64 7.51 20.10
N ALA A 469 -1.07 8.33 19.15
CA ALA A 469 -0.23 8.99 18.17
C ALA A 469 -0.41 10.51 18.27
N GLU A 470 0.68 11.25 18.22
CA GLU A 470 0.69 12.70 18.05
C GLU A 470 1.53 13.01 16.83
N ILE A 471 0.88 13.57 15.82
CA ILE A 471 1.43 13.84 14.51
C ILE A 471 1.27 15.34 14.23
N ALA A 472 2.31 15.96 13.67
CA ALA A 472 2.30 17.39 13.45
C ALA A 472 2.95 17.77 12.12
N TYR A 473 2.47 18.88 11.56
CA TYR A 473 3.03 19.47 10.35
C TYR A 473 2.91 20.99 10.39
N LEU A 474 3.75 21.64 9.59
CA LEU A 474 3.70 23.07 9.31
C LEU A 474 3.10 23.29 7.93
N GLY A 475 2.28 24.33 7.82
CA GLY A 475 1.81 24.84 6.55
C GLY A 475 1.95 26.36 6.50
N GLU A 476 1.86 26.89 5.30
CA GLU A 476 1.93 28.33 5.03
C GLU A 476 0.65 28.78 4.32
N LEU A 477 0.09 29.95 4.62
CA LEU A 477 -0.98 30.56 3.82
C LEU A 477 -0.37 31.39 2.66
N LYS A 478 -1.17 31.81 1.68
CA LYS A 478 -0.69 32.61 0.54
C LYS A 478 -0.07 33.94 0.97
N ASP A 479 -0.53 34.51 2.08
CA ASP A 479 -0.01 35.74 2.68
C ASP A 479 1.29 35.53 3.48
N LYS A 480 1.86 34.32 3.47
CA LYS A 480 3.04 33.88 4.22
C LYS A 480 2.83 33.66 5.71
N THR A 481 1.59 33.69 6.19
CA THR A 481 1.27 33.32 7.57
C THR A 481 1.52 31.82 7.76
N GLN A 482 2.44 31.50 8.66
CA GLN A 482 2.76 30.12 9.03
C GLN A 482 1.71 29.60 10.02
N TYR A 483 1.35 28.32 9.88
CA TYR A 483 0.48 27.63 10.81
C TYR A 483 1.02 26.25 11.17
N THR A 484 0.65 25.78 12.36
CA THR A 484 0.96 24.43 12.82
C THR A 484 -0.35 23.68 13.06
N VAL A 485 -0.40 22.44 12.59
CA VAL A 485 -1.45 21.49 12.95
C VAL A 485 -0.80 20.37 13.75
N ILE A 486 -1.33 20.10 14.94
CA ILE A 486 -0.97 18.99 15.80
C ILE A 486 -2.21 18.14 16.00
N ARG A 487 -2.22 16.95 15.42
CA ARG A 487 -3.30 15.98 15.56
C ARG A 487 -2.90 14.91 16.56
N LYS A 488 -3.76 14.69 17.55
CA LYS A 488 -3.57 13.70 18.63
C LYS A 488 -4.66 12.65 18.48
N ILE A 489 -4.27 11.41 18.21
CA ILE A 489 -5.18 10.28 17.97
C ILE A 489 -4.98 9.27 19.10
N LEU A 490 -6.01 9.10 19.91
CA LEU A 490 -6.09 8.08 20.94
C LEU A 490 -7.05 6.99 20.47
N PHE A 491 -6.62 5.73 20.48
CA PHE A 491 -7.47 4.58 20.22
C PHE A 491 -7.46 3.65 21.44
N ILE A 492 -8.60 3.59 22.14
CA ILE A 492 -8.86 2.63 23.21
C ILE A 492 -9.60 1.45 22.56
N GLU A 493 -8.88 0.34 22.47
CA GLU A 493 -9.36 -0.83 21.76
C GLU A 493 -10.61 -1.43 22.44
N PRO A 494 -11.54 -2.01 21.67
CA PRO A 494 -11.55 -2.07 20.20
C PRO A 494 -12.38 -0.95 19.54
N LYS A 495 -12.94 0.01 20.28
CA LYS A 495 -14.12 0.76 19.80
C LYS A 495 -14.18 2.25 20.09
N ILE A 496 -13.17 2.84 20.75
CA ILE A 496 -13.21 4.25 21.14
C ILE A 496 -12.02 4.98 20.52
N TRP A 497 -12.29 5.99 19.71
CA TRP A 497 -11.29 6.92 19.19
C TRP A 497 -11.54 8.32 19.71
N VAL A 498 -10.47 9.02 20.10
CA VAL A 498 -10.48 10.44 20.43
C VAL A 498 -9.45 11.14 19.56
N ILE A 499 -9.91 12.06 18.73
CA ILE A 499 -9.09 12.78 17.75
C ILE A 499 -9.11 14.26 18.13
N VAL A 500 -7.99 14.81 18.59
CA VAL A 500 -7.87 16.22 18.96
C VAL A 500 -7.03 16.93 17.91
N ASN A 501 -7.57 17.98 17.29
CA ASN A 501 -6.81 18.89 16.45
C ASN A 501 -6.48 20.14 17.25
N GLU A 502 -5.18 20.38 17.43
CA GLU A 502 -4.65 21.64 17.91
C GLU A 502 -4.04 22.39 16.73
N ILE A 503 -4.61 23.57 16.44
CA ILE A 503 -4.19 24.40 15.31
C ILE A 503 -3.75 25.75 15.86
N ARG A 504 -2.61 26.24 15.36
CA ARG A 504 -2.05 27.54 15.71
C ARG A 504 -1.81 28.33 14.43
N CYS A 505 -2.46 29.48 14.32
CA CYS A 505 -2.33 30.39 13.17
C CYS A 505 -2.68 31.80 13.64
N THR A 506 -1.75 32.75 13.47
CA THR A 506 -1.88 34.11 14.02
C THR A 506 -2.88 34.94 13.23
N GLY A 507 -3.91 35.43 13.90
CA GLY A 507 -4.97 36.23 13.29
C GLY A 507 -6.31 35.51 13.30
N GLU A 508 -7.30 36.08 12.63
CA GLU A 508 -8.63 35.51 12.47
C GLU A 508 -8.68 34.60 11.25
N HIS A 509 -9.03 33.34 11.48
CA HIS A 509 -9.00 32.30 10.44
C HIS A 509 -10.20 31.37 10.56
N ASN A 510 -10.37 30.54 9.53
CA ASN A 510 -11.38 29.50 9.47
C ASN A 510 -10.74 28.14 9.17
N CYS A 511 -10.95 27.16 10.05
CA CYS A 511 -10.53 25.78 9.82
C CYS A 511 -11.68 24.95 9.26
N LYS A 512 -11.39 24.10 8.28
CA LYS A 512 -12.25 22.99 7.84
C LYS A 512 -11.58 21.66 8.12
N ASN A 513 -12.28 20.74 8.79
CA ASN A 513 -11.85 19.35 8.83
C ASN A 513 -12.68 18.55 7.82
N TYR A 514 -12.00 17.72 7.03
CA TYR A 514 -12.63 16.80 6.10
C TYR A 514 -12.55 15.37 6.65
N TYR A 515 -13.62 14.60 6.45
CA TYR A 515 -13.67 13.17 6.77
C TYR A 515 -14.41 12.42 5.64
N VAL A 516 -13.68 11.72 4.79
CA VAL A 516 -14.16 10.93 3.66
C VAL A 516 -14.70 9.59 4.16
N LEU A 517 -15.95 9.31 3.82
CA LEU A 517 -16.62 8.06 4.18
C LEU A 517 -16.40 7.01 3.10
N ASP A 518 -16.42 5.73 3.47
CA ASP A 518 -16.58 4.65 2.50
C ASP A 518 -17.93 4.76 1.77
N ASN A 519 -17.99 4.42 0.49
CA ASN A 519 -19.21 4.57 -0.33
C ASN A 519 -20.40 3.74 0.17
N ASN A 520 -20.16 2.70 0.98
CA ASN A 520 -21.21 1.90 1.61
C ASN A 520 -21.78 2.54 2.89
N VAL A 521 -21.13 3.58 3.42
CA VAL A 521 -21.54 4.23 4.66
C VAL A 521 -22.77 5.10 4.44
N LYS A 522 -23.84 4.77 5.15
CA LYS A 522 -25.01 5.63 5.31
C LYS A 522 -24.84 6.46 6.57
N ILE A 523 -24.99 7.77 6.43
CA ILE A 523 -24.82 8.71 7.53
C ILE A 523 -26.13 9.41 7.86
N GLU A 524 -26.48 9.43 9.14
CA GLU A 524 -27.66 10.08 9.68
C GLU A 524 -27.26 11.09 10.74
N LYS A 525 -27.86 12.29 10.66
CA LYS A 525 -27.66 13.33 11.67
C LYS A 525 -28.64 13.11 12.83
N ARG A 526 -28.14 13.17 14.06
CA ARG A 526 -28.89 13.34 15.30
C ARG A 526 -28.57 14.72 15.89
N ASP A 527 -29.21 15.06 17.00
CA ASP A 527 -29.05 16.39 17.60
C ASP A 527 -27.59 16.64 18.01
N ASP A 528 -26.97 15.68 18.71
CA ASP A 528 -25.63 15.85 19.30
C ASP A 528 -24.51 15.05 18.58
N TYR A 529 -24.85 14.18 17.64
CA TYR A 529 -23.89 13.29 16.97
C TYR A 529 -24.35 12.84 15.59
N LEU A 530 -23.43 12.24 14.85
CA LEU A 530 -23.70 11.52 13.61
C LEU A 530 -23.72 10.02 13.88
N VAL A 531 -24.64 9.31 13.24
CA VAL A 531 -24.61 7.85 13.16
C VAL A 531 -24.18 7.47 11.75
N ALA A 532 -23.05 6.80 11.64
CA ALA A 532 -22.62 6.18 10.39
C ALA A 532 -22.87 4.67 10.47
N VAL A 533 -23.46 4.10 9.43
CA VAL A 533 -23.83 2.69 9.32
C VAL A 533 -23.17 2.10 8.09
N ASN A 534 -22.41 1.02 8.26
CA ASN A 534 -21.87 0.21 7.17
C ASN A 534 -22.17 -1.27 7.44
N ASN A 535 -22.85 -1.94 6.52
CA ASN A 535 -23.40 -3.28 6.72
C ASN A 535 -24.20 -3.38 8.04
N SER A 536 -23.84 -4.33 8.91
CA SER A 536 -24.46 -4.52 10.22
C SER A 536 -23.78 -3.73 11.34
N ARG A 537 -22.77 -2.91 11.01
CA ARG A 537 -21.96 -2.16 11.97
C ARG A 537 -22.32 -0.69 11.98
N LYS A 538 -22.19 -0.05 13.14
CA LYS A 538 -22.40 1.39 13.29
C LYS A 538 -21.27 2.04 14.10
N ILE A 539 -21.01 3.31 13.80
CA ILE A 539 -20.23 4.20 14.65
C ILE A 539 -21.03 5.48 14.96
N LYS A 540 -20.87 6.01 16.17
CA LYS A 540 -21.33 7.36 16.55
C LYS A 540 -20.14 8.30 16.46
N LEU A 541 -20.30 9.45 15.80
CA LEU A 541 -19.27 10.49 15.72
C LEU A 541 -19.79 11.76 16.40
N TYR A 542 -19.10 12.18 17.45
CA TYR A 542 -19.35 13.41 18.18
C TYR A 542 -18.29 14.43 17.78
N ASN A 543 -18.69 15.54 17.13
CA ASN A 543 -17.78 16.61 16.73
C ASN A 543 -17.95 17.80 17.69
N TYR A 544 -16.92 18.14 18.45
CA TYR A 544 -16.95 19.18 19.47
C TYR A 544 -16.20 20.45 19.04
N ASN A 545 -16.66 21.61 19.54
CA ASN A 545 -16.12 22.94 19.26
C ASN A 545 -16.06 23.24 17.75
N ILE A 546 -17.20 23.06 17.11
CA ILE A 546 -17.40 23.39 15.70
C ILE A 546 -18.56 24.38 15.58
N ASP A 547 -18.47 25.27 14.60
CA ASP A 547 -19.56 26.23 14.32
C ASP A 547 -20.60 25.60 13.41
N LYS A 548 -20.15 24.78 12.45
CA LYS A 548 -21.02 24.16 11.45
C LYS A 548 -20.54 22.78 11.06
N LEU A 549 -21.50 21.90 10.81
CA LEU A 549 -21.29 20.57 10.25
C LEU A 549 -22.12 20.40 8.99
N ASN A 550 -21.48 19.94 7.91
CA ASN A 550 -22.14 19.60 6.65
C ASN A 550 -21.76 18.18 6.21
N ILE A 551 -22.67 17.53 5.50
CA ILE A 551 -22.41 16.29 4.78
C ILE A 551 -22.46 16.64 3.29
N LYS A 552 -21.36 16.41 2.58
CA LYS A 552 -21.22 16.74 1.15
C LYS A 552 -20.94 15.49 0.34
N ASN A 553 -21.33 15.51 -0.94
CA ASN A 553 -20.90 14.48 -1.88
C ASN A 553 -19.40 14.63 -2.14
N THR A 554 -18.74 13.51 -2.36
CA THR A 554 -17.33 13.41 -2.74
C THR A 554 -17.13 12.19 -3.64
N TYR A 555 -15.91 12.00 -4.13
CA TYR A 555 -15.52 10.86 -4.93
C TYR A 555 -14.45 10.04 -4.19
N ILE A 556 -14.46 8.74 -4.44
CA ILE A 556 -13.41 7.80 -4.05
C ILE A 556 -13.11 6.87 -5.23
N SER A 557 -11.95 6.22 -5.17
CA SER A 557 -11.42 5.29 -6.14
C SER A 557 -10.71 4.17 -5.42
N LYS A 558 -11.40 3.05 -5.23
CA LYS A 558 -10.81 1.87 -4.57
C LYS A 558 -9.82 1.12 -5.47
N ASN A 559 -9.95 1.26 -6.78
CA ASN A 559 -9.09 0.65 -7.78
C ASN A 559 -8.84 1.64 -8.93
N TYR A 560 -7.75 1.46 -9.66
CA TYR A 560 -7.49 2.18 -10.91
C TYR A 560 -8.66 2.07 -11.89
N ASN A 561 -8.92 3.13 -12.65
CA ASN A 561 -10.03 3.28 -13.61
C ASN A 561 -11.45 3.18 -13.01
N GLU A 562 -11.62 3.24 -11.68
CA GLU A 562 -12.93 3.19 -11.02
C GLU A 562 -13.19 4.43 -10.15
N ILE A 563 -14.22 5.21 -10.49
CA ILE A 563 -14.76 6.25 -9.60
C ILE A 563 -16.07 5.80 -8.99
N GLN A 564 -16.21 6.05 -7.69
CA GLN A 564 -17.43 5.83 -6.94
C GLN A 564 -17.85 7.11 -6.23
N ASN A 565 -19.17 7.36 -6.22
CA ASN A 565 -19.74 8.41 -5.39
C ASN A 565 -19.65 8.01 -3.92
N SER A 566 -19.25 8.95 -3.08
CA SER A 566 -19.30 8.81 -1.63
C SER A 566 -19.76 10.11 -0.97
N LYS A 567 -19.71 10.15 0.36
CA LYS A 567 -19.98 11.33 1.17
C LYS A 567 -18.74 11.67 1.99
N ARG A 568 -18.60 12.95 2.32
CA ARG A 568 -17.67 13.41 3.35
C ARG A 568 -18.38 14.26 4.38
N ILE A 569 -17.91 14.18 5.61
CA ILE A 569 -18.25 15.12 6.67
C ILE A 569 -17.29 16.31 6.54
N GLU A 570 -17.82 17.52 6.63
CA GLU A 570 -17.07 18.76 6.63
C GLU A 570 -17.49 19.59 7.84
N THR A 571 -16.58 19.77 8.79
CA THR A 571 -16.78 20.71 9.90
C THR A 571 -16.12 22.04 9.56
N ASN A 572 -16.62 23.11 10.17
CA ASN A 572 -16.12 24.46 9.99
C ASN A 572 -16.08 25.16 11.35
N THR A 573 -14.96 25.79 11.66
CA THR A 573 -14.75 26.52 12.92
C THR A 573 -13.93 27.78 12.66
N LYS A 574 -14.45 28.93 13.09
CA LYS A 574 -13.71 30.18 13.17
C LYS A 574 -12.85 30.21 14.43
N PHE A 575 -11.65 30.79 14.32
CA PHE A 575 -10.76 30.93 15.47
C PHE A 575 -9.86 32.16 15.33
N ASN A 576 -9.29 32.60 16.46
CA ASN A 576 -8.29 33.66 16.50
C ASN A 576 -7.03 33.15 17.21
N GLY A 577 -5.92 33.02 16.50
CA GLY A 577 -4.63 32.58 17.06
C GLY A 577 -4.52 31.07 17.30
N LYS A 578 -5.49 30.46 17.98
CA LYS A 578 -5.48 29.05 18.38
C LYS A 578 -6.87 28.41 18.26
N LEU A 579 -6.90 27.16 17.84
CA LEU A 579 -8.12 26.33 17.79
C LEU A 579 -7.85 24.96 18.41
N ILE A 580 -8.76 24.54 19.30
CA ILE A 580 -8.86 23.16 19.79
C ILE A 580 -10.26 22.64 19.44
N ASN A 581 -10.35 21.81 18.41
CA ASN A 581 -11.54 21.00 18.14
C ASN A 581 -11.19 19.52 18.27
N TYR A 582 -12.20 18.70 18.54
CA TYR A 582 -11.96 17.27 18.72
C TYR A 582 -13.19 16.44 18.41
N ASP A 583 -12.93 15.19 18.04
CA ASP A 583 -13.91 14.20 17.67
C ASP A 583 -13.82 13.00 18.62
N ILE A 584 -14.96 12.48 19.05
CA ILE A 584 -15.05 11.21 19.75
C ILE A 584 -15.86 10.26 18.88
N ILE A 585 -15.25 9.14 18.50
CA ILE A 585 -15.86 8.13 17.65
C ILE A 585 -16.01 6.85 18.47
N ILE A 586 -17.22 6.29 18.48
CA ILE A 586 -17.57 5.11 19.28
C ILE A 586 -18.17 4.05 18.36
N GLY A 587 -17.78 2.78 18.51
CA GLY A 587 -18.37 1.64 17.82
C GLY A 587 -19.61 1.05 18.52
N ASP A 588 -20.48 0.38 17.76
CA ASP A 588 -21.85 -0.01 18.15
C ASP A 588 -22.04 -0.93 19.36
N GLU A 589 -21.02 -1.65 19.76
CA GLU A 589 -21.10 -2.55 20.90
C GLU A 589 -21.27 -1.77 22.21
N GLY A 590 -22.40 -1.98 22.89
CA GLY A 590 -22.75 -1.22 24.10
C GLY A 590 -23.18 0.23 23.82
N PHE A 591 -23.64 0.52 22.60
CA PHE A 591 -24.00 1.88 22.18
C PHE A 591 -25.00 2.62 23.07
N GLU A 592 -25.92 1.89 23.68
CA GLU A 592 -26.96 2.45 24.55
C GLU A 592 -26.40 2.77 25.94
N ASP A 593 -25.35 2.07 26.35
CA ASP A 593 -24.70 2.21 27.65
C ASP A 593 -23.60 3.29 27.66
N ILE A 594 -23.11 3.66 26.47
CA ILE A 594 -22.00 4.61 26.37
C ILE A 594 -22.47 6.06 26.53
N ILE A 595 -22.02 6.69 27.61
CA ILE A 595 -22.31 8.10 27.93
C ILE A 595 -21.01 8.89 27.95
N ILE A 596 -20.98 10.00 27.21
CA ILE A 596 -19.86 10.93 27.18
C ILE A 596 -20.22 12.16 28.03
N LYS A 597 -19.40 12.47 29.03
CA LYS A 597 -19.56 13.66 29.88
C LYS A 597 -18.28 14.48 29.93
N ASP A 598 -18.41 15.77 30.19
CA ASP A 598 -17.26 16.60 30.55
C ASP A 598 -16.74 16.22 31.93
N GLY A 599 -15.42 16.08 32.03
CA GLY A 599 -14.75 15.84 33.31
C GLY A 599 -14.21 17.13 33.91
N VAL A 600 -14.09 17.16 35.24
CA VAL A 600 -13.55 18.31 35.97
C VAL A 600 -12.12 18.03 36.40
N LEU A 601 -11.17 18.73 35.79
CA LEU A 601 -9.76 18.69 36.17
C LEU A 601 -9.37 19.98 36.87
N LYS A 602 -8.67 19.89 38.00
CA LYS A 602 -8.20 21.06 38.78
C LYS A 602 -6.69 21.02 38.96
N GLN A 603 -6.02 22.16 38.83
CA GLN A 603 -4.59 22.28 39.14
C GLN A 603 -4.38 22.29 40.66
N TYR A 604 -3.25 21.77 41.14
CA TYR A 604 -2.88 21.86 42.57
C TYR A 604 -3.00 23.29 43.10
N ASN A 605 -3.66 23.44 44.25
CA ASN A 605 -4.01 24.71 44.91
C ASN A 605 -4.90 25.67 44.09
N SER A 606 -5.45 25.24 42.95
CA SER A 606 -6.49 25.98 42.23
C SER A 606 -7.88 25.44 42.56
N LYS A 607 -8.85 26.33 42.68
CA LYS A 607 -10.28 25.97 42.77
C LYS A 607 -10.94 25.93 41.40
N GLU A 608 -10.29 26.49 40.38
CA GLU A 608 -10.81 26.63 39.03
C GLU A 608 -10.61 25.34 38.21
N GLN A 609 -11.57 25.08 37.33
CA GLN A 609 -11.46 24.02 36.35
C GLN A 609 -10.47 24.44 35.25
N VAL A 610 -9.67 23.48 34.79
CA VAL A 610 -8.76 23.67 33.67
C VAL A 610 -9.56 23.95 32.40
N SER A 611 -9.19 25.02 31.68
CA SER A 611 -9.81 25.37 30.41
C SER A 611 -9.46 24.34 29.32
N LEU A 612 -10.35 24.21 28.34
CA LEU A 612 -10.13 23.38 27.16
C LEU A 612 -8.84 23.74 26.39
N GLU A 613 -8.53 25.05 26.32
CA GLU A 613 -7.30 25.54 25.69
C GLU A 613 -6.05 24.88 26.25
N ARG A 614 -6.10 24.51 27.54
CA ARG A 614 -5.03 23.82 28.26
C ARG A 614 -5.17 22.31 28.25
N ALA A 615 -6.37 21.76 28.49
CA ALA A 615 -6.60 20.32 28.44
C ALA A 615 -8.04 19.94 28.07
N MET A 616 -8.18 18.95 27.19
CA MET A 616 -9.45 18.24 26.97
C MET A 616 -9.62 17.17 28.05
N VAL A 617 -10.79 17.13 28.69
CA VAL A 617 -11.13 16.17 29.74
C VAL A 617 -12.50 15.57 29.45
N LYS A 618 -12.56 14.27 29.17
CA LYS A 618 -13.80 13.57 28.85
C LYS A 618 -13.91 12.28 29.62
N ASN A 619 -15.08 12.06 30.18
CA ASN A 619 -15.49 10.81 30.79
C ASN A 619 -16.28 10.03 29.77
N ILE A 620 -15.77 8.86 29.39
CA ILE A 620 -16.43 7.92 28.50
C ILE A 620 -16.86 6.74 29.38
N ILE A 621 -18.09 6.80 29.85
CA ILE A 621 -18.71 5.76 30.67
C ILE A 621 -19.15 4.68 29.69
N VAL A 622 -18.61 3.47 29.81
CA VAL A 622 -18.86 2.35 28.89
C VAL A 622 -19.96 1.43 29.42
N SER A 623 -20.06 1.33 30.75
CA SER A 623 -21.13 0.64 31.48
C SER A 623 -21.18 1.17 32.92
N ASP A 624 -22.11 0.67 33.73
CA ASP A 624 -22.18 0.99 35.17
C ASP A 624 -20.89 0.64 35.93
N GLU A 625 -20.08 -0.29 35.42
CA GLU A 625 -18.85 -0.76 36.06
C GLU A 625 -17.56 -0.28 35.38
N GLU A 626 -17.64 0.35 34.21
CA GLU A 626 -16.47 0.72 33.41
C GLU A 626 -16.53 2.16 32.86
N GLU A 627 -15.47 2.94 33.13
CA GLU A 627 -15.32 4.33 32.69
C GLU A 627 -13.86 4.60 32.27
N TYR A 628 -13.68 5.34 31.17
CA TYR A 628 -12.41 5.93 30.78
C TYR A 628 -12.46 7.45 30.95
N VAL A 629 -11.62 8.00 31.82
CA VAL A 629 -11.39 9.44 31.89
C VAL A 629 -10.18 9.78 31.04
N VAL A 630 -10.40 10.43 29.90
CA VAL A 630 -9.36 10.83 28.95
C VAL A 630 -8.96 12.27 29.21
N VAL A 631 -7.68 12.49 29.49
CA VAL A 631 -7.08 13.82 29.70
C VAL A 631 -5.96 14.03 28.67
N ILE A 632 -6.14 15.02 27.79
CA ILE A 632 -5.17 15.39 26.75
C ILE A 632 -4.83 16.87 26.91
N PHE A 633 -3.59 17.17 27.31
CA PHE A 633 -3.09 18.54 27.42
C PHE A 633 -2.69 19.08 26.05
N ASN A 634 -3.08 20.34 25.79
CA ASN A 634 -2.74 21.12 24.60
C ASN A 634 -1.68 22.19 24.90
N GLU A 635 -1.31 22.36 26.16
CA GLU A 635 -0.28 23.32 26.60
C GLU A 635 0.60 22.75 27.68
N GLU A 636 1.83 23.26 27.71
CA GLU A 636 2.74 22.98 28.80
C GLU A 636 2.27 23.62 30.11
N THR A 637 2.48 22.91 31.21
CA THR A 637 2.25 23.48 32.54
C THR A 637 3.50 24.18 33.03
N TYR A 638 3.63 25.47 32.76
CA TYR A 638 4.77 26.28 33.18
C TYR A 638 4.50 27.17 34.41
N LYS A 639 3.23 27.55 34.67
CA LYS A 639 2.80 28.30 35.88
C LYS A 639 2.05 27.41 36.88
N GLY A 640 2.24 27.67 38.19
CA GLY A 640 1.58 26.96 39.28
C GLY A 640 2.15 25.57 39.59
N GLY A 641 1.45 24.81 40.45
CA GLY A 641 1.82 23.42 40.77
C GLY A 641 1.70 22.50 39.54
N LYS A 642 2.63 21.55 39.38
CA LYS A 642 2.64 20.67 38.19
C LYS A 642 1.62 19.54 38.25
N VAL A 643 1.10 19.24 39.44
CA VAL A 643 0.11 18.16 39.65
C VAL A 643 -1.30 18.68 39.38
N TYR A 644 -2.09 17.86 38.70
CA TYR A 644 -3.52 18.06 38.51
C TYR A 644 -4.30 16.98 39.25
N PHE A 645 -5.55 17.26 39.57
CA PHE A 645 -6.44 16.33 40.23
C PHE A 645 -7.70 16.17 39.39
N TYR A 646 -7.99 14.92 39.04
CA TYR A 646 -9.31 14.50 38.62
C TYR A 646 -9.96 13.81 39.82
N ASP A 647 -11.02 14.42 40.37
CA ASP A 647 -11.55 14.08 41.70
C ASP A 647 -10.46 14.10 42.80
N LYS A 648 -10.10 12.91 43.33
CA LYS A 648 -9.02 12.71 44.31
C LYS A 648 -7.77 12.08 43.70
N THR A 649 -7.80 11.76 42.40
CA THR A 649 -6.72 11.06 41.71
C THR A 649 -5.72 12.09 41.17
N PRO A 650 -4.46 12.10 41.67
CA PRO A 650 -3.43 12.98 41.13
C PRO A 650 -2.98 12.49 39.75
N ILE A 651 -2.82 13.42 38.81
CA ILE A 651 -2.30 13.16 37.48
C ILE A 651 -1.18 14.16 37.13
N TYR A 652 -0.26 13.68 36.30
CA TYR A 652 0.82 14.45 35.71
C TYR A 652 1.16 13.82 34.36
N GLY A 653 1.54 14.62 33.37
CA GLY A 653 1.88 14.22 32.00
C GLY A 653 0.95 14.81 30.96
N LYS A 654 1.38 14.83 29.69
CA LYS A 654 0.59 15.41 28.58
C LYS A 654 -0.66 14.62 28.21
N VAL A 655 -0.60 13.29 28.31
CA VAL A 655 -1.73 12.43 27.96
C VAL A 655 -1.88 11.35 29.00
N VAL A 656 -3.04 11.34 29.65
CA VAL A 656 -3.37 10.45 30.75
C VAL A 656 -4.76 9.88 30.51
N VAL A 657 -4.90 8.57 30.67
CA VAL A 657 -6.20 7.89 30.74
C VAL A 657 -6.34 7.30 32.13
N ILE A 658 -7.43 7.59 32.82
CA ILE A 658 -7.81 6.91 34.06
C ILE A 658 -8.86 5.85 33.68
N HIS A 659 -8.49 4.59 33.77
CA HIS A 659 -9.41 3.47 33.55
C HIS A 659 -9.99 3.04 34.89
N LYS A 660 -11.31 3.20 35.05
CA LYS A 660 -12.06 2.69 36.20
C LYS A 660 -12.82 1.45 35.74
N ASN A 661 -12.62 0.33 36.43
CA ASN A 661 -13.30 -0.93 36.12
C ASN A 661 -13.57 -1.71 37.41
N LYS A 662 -14.84 -2.07 37.67
CA LYS A 662 -15.27 -2.87 38.84
C LYS A 662 -14.73 -2.33 40.18
N GLY A 663 -14.77 -1.00 40.34
CA GLY A 663 -14.29 -0.31 41.54
C GLY A 663 -12.77 -0.15 41.64
N MET A 664 -11.97 -0.72 40.73
CA MET A 664 -10.54 -0.45 40.61
C MET A 664 -10.33 0.79 39.73
N SER A 665 -9.32 1.61 40.04
CA SER A 665 -8.94 2.78 39.25
C SER A 665 -7.46 2.73 38.94
N LYS A 666 -7.11 2.86 37.67
CA LYS A 666 -5.73 2.80 37.17
C LYS A 666 -5.41 4.02 36.32
N VAL A 667 -4.30 4.69 36.66
CA VAL A 667 -3.79 5.83 35.89
C VAL A 667 -2.78 5.34 34.86
N ILE A 668 -3.09 5.54 33.59
CA ILE A 668 -2.26 5.16 32.45
C ILE A 668 -1.72 6.45 31.81
N ARG A 669 -0.45 6.75 32.05
CA ARG A 669 0.24 7.89 31.42
C ARG A 669 0.80 7.46 30.08
N LEU A 670 0.31 8.04 28.99
CA LEU A 670 0.79 7.77 27.63
C LEU A 670 1.94 8.70 27.26
N LYS A 671 1.88 9.98 27.67
CA LYS A 671 2.95 10.95 27.39
C LYS A 671 3.37 11.71 28.64
N GLY A 672 4.69 11.89 28.80
CA GLY A 672 5.36 12.52 29.95
C GLY A 672 5.05 13.98 30.13
#